data_AF-A0A1H3A4Y6-F1
#
_entry.id   AF-A0A1H3A4Y6-F1
#
_cell.length_a   1.000
_cell.length_b   1.000
_cell.length_c   1.000
_cell.angle_alpha   90.00
_cell.angle_beta   90.00
_cell.angle_gamma   90.00
#
_symmetry.space_group_name_H-M   'P 1'
#
loop_
_entity.id
_entity.type
_entity.pdbx_description
1 polymer ?
#
loop_
_entity_poly.entity_id
_entity_poly.type
_entity_poly.pdbx_seq_one_letter_code
_entity_poly.pdbx_strand_id
1 'polypeptide(L)'
;MSQQTSKSTTGNEMPSYWDDQQVDHFITSEAHTKKKTPEQFRETHVDIDRIQADFLTPLGISDEFVTQEDVLNAITASHLEDPNRIFILRGEPGSGKSQLCEWVKYQINGYGEGDEGMEDRVALHVSRSQTQMDQILDVLTEPLDVDPDVRNIEGSDPYDLANPIVGLLRGYWSTELLSDEELEELTAERDDGTDLRDIFAENISDYQEALSSRDENPEFNLITRSDYRELHLSLSSGKKLRDNKEIIFPALKKQAHEYLSKNLVGDFKEQLQEYSELYQDKDVRPTLICEDLTTFSVLKEQLLDHIFELSSSSYDIVLGWTIGWEQDNINDALARQNAAEYMEGRSEGKLTLTDEKGEAFFLDDDASVALARSYLDAIKRNSDIESAPEEVEEAFDNLYPFNERFIHVAFRQLNDEGSSRKTPRLLLLRVVKHCLKSSWPPYEAMKSNSFVDTPMLEIDATYDQIYRDISRWYGVELDNGIGVKTEVLDTFGIPFSESDNISVKNEYAIFEKGQWSGLNPREKPPVPDHQVDEKPEEDDKNEDEDVSEEGKSDDDEQDSEEDKKQDELTDEQRERQRKIQEFQDWVTSGESYPSSDTLHDGAVATLERWHEPTRLSNPNASTRSVGGIYFARGDSIPVSIQGDQQRQASIDIELEWGSDNADLYTTILKFGLYEVYDPQTANFDQLRAWADTNVAQFKYEMREEIENCLPSELDIEKTLVLAQCFLINSARGVEFEDGGIPPELVFEEYNSNQPYGKPVSEHFDRDSAFGQAFSDLTMSSSDISDLIEGLFLLKKNVVDYERLSEARREISNDPQAHVDAALMIDTADLADAYKVGTTRNKANTKLSSLLDRISDYAAELDRLTVEEDASHIQEALEPVERWYDSSHTVDDLAEWFETLYECAGAVDVPIKPSYENAYETLTESPEEVKLSAFIDDVEQFQNMEDTTGMTLIARLHDFARSQHEQDAWDIYEAFDSLIEDLQEKDHATGADLEHRIKQLSEYSDYEQKRQKILSVTEDL
;
A
#
# COMPACT_ATOMS: atom_id res chain seq x y z
N MET A 1 6.80 -66.65 40.41
CA MET A 1 6.74 -65.28 40.94
C MET A 1 7.10 -64.37 39.78
N SER A 2 6.15 -64.10 38.89
CA SER A 2 5.11 -63.06 39.01
C SER A 2 5.71 -61.67 38.90
N GLN A 3 5.72 -61.16 37.68
CA GLN A 3 5.10 -59.88 37.36
C GLN A 3 4.58 -60.00 35.93
N GLN A 4 3.32 -60.46 35.84
CA GLN A 4 2.44 -60.07 34.76
C GLN A 4 2.36 -58.55 34.81
N THR A 5 2.95 -57.88 33.83
CA THR A 5 2.53 -56.53 33.47
C THR A 5 1.15 -56.70 32.84
N SER A 6 0.14 -56.38 33.64
CA SER A 6 -1.24 -56.21 33.24
C SER A 6 -1.31 -55.33 32.00
N LYS A 7 -1.87 -55.88 30.91
CA LYS A 7 -2.54 -55.08 29.88
C LYS A 7 -3.49 -54.13 30.58
N SER A 8 -3.21 -52.82 30.53
CA SER A 8 -4.19 -51.79 30.84
C SER A 8 -5.17 -51.73 29.68
N THR A 9 -6.32 -52.37 29.86
CA THR A 9 -7.54 -52.10 29.08
C THR A 9 -8.12 -50.75 29.51
N THR A 10 -7.95 -49.74 28.67
CA THR A 10 -8.60 -48.41 28.61
C THR A 10 -8.34 -47.96 27.16
N GLY A 11 -9.22 -48.05 26.16
CA GLY A 11 -10.55 -47.46 25.96
C GLY A 11 -10.47 -46.63 24.65
N ASN A 12 -11.27 -46.93 23.63
CA ASN A 12 -11.47 -46.17 22.37
C ASN A 12 -10.26 -45.92 21.42
N GLU A 13 -9.53 -46.94 20.98
CA GLU A 13 -8.63 -46.81 19.81
C GLU A 13 -9.36 -47.21 18.52
N MET A 14 -9.29 -46.38 17.47
CA MET A 14 -9.89 -46.65 16.16
C MET A 14 -9.12 -47.79 15.45
N PRO A 15 -9.81 -48.81 14.89
CA PRO A 15 -9.15 -49.81 14.05
C PRO A 15 -8.55 -49.18 12.78
N SER A 16 -7.22 -49.19 12.65
CA SER A 16 -6.51 -48.71 11.46
C SER A 16 -6.30 -49.83 10.44
N TYR A 17 -6.68 -49.59 9.18
CA TYR A 17 -6.51 -50.54 8.07
C TYR A 17 -5.55 -50.01 6.99
N TRP A 18 -4.64 -49.11 7.37
CA TRP A 18 -3.66 -48.46 6.49
C TRP A 18 -2.32 -48.24 7.21
N ASP A 19 -1.23 -48.12 6.45
CA ASP A 19 0.09 -47.80 6.97
C ASP A 19 0.31 -46.28 7.04
N ASP A 20 0.74 -45.77 8.20
CA ASP A 20 1.07 -44.33 8.39
C ASP A 20 2.12 -43.82 7.38
N GLN A 21 3.05 -44.69 6.98
CA GLN A 21 4.06 -44.36 5.97
C GLN A 21 3.43 -44.10 4.59
N GLN A 22 2.36 -44.80 4.24
CA GLN A 22 1.65 -44.59 2.97
C GLN A 22 0.83 -43.30 3.01
N VAL A 23 0.25 -42.95 4.17
CA VAL A 23 -0.44 -41.66 4.36
C VAL A 23 0.52 -40.48 4.11
N ASP A 24 1.73 -40.52 4.67
CA ASP A 24 2.74 -39.47 4.44
C ASP A 24 3.33 -39.49 3.02
N HIS A 25 3.30 -40.64 2.33
CA HIS A 25 3.76 -40.77 0.95
C HIS A 25 2.77 -40.17 -0.06
N PHE A 26 1.47 -40.43 0.11
CA PHE A 26 0.43 -39.95 -0.81
C PHE A 26 -0.04 -38.53 -0.49
N ILE A 27 -0.16 -38.15 0.79
CA ILE A 27 -0.63 -36.81 1.19
C ILE A 27 0.56 -35.94 1.60
N THR A 28 1.10 -35.22 0.62
CA THR A 28 2.25 -34.29 0.74
C THR A 28 1.81 -32.83 0.82
N SER A 29 2.73 -31.85 0.85
CA SER A 29 2.42 -30.42 0.65
C SER A 29 2.25 -30.06 -0.84
N GLU A 30 3.04 -30.67 -1.71
CA GLU A 30 3.07 -30.42 -3.17
C GLU A 30 2.51 -31.59 -4.00
N ALA A 31 1.83 -31.28 -5.11
CA ALA A 31 1.31 -32.30 -6.03
C ALA A 31 2.46 -33.11 -6.65
N HIS A 32 3.53 -32.41 -7.05
CA HIS A 32 4.79 -33.00 -7.47
C HIS A 32 5.69 -33.26 -6.25
N THR A 33 6.18 -34.49 -6.10
CA THR A 33 7.30 -34.79 -5.20
C THR A 33 8.16 -35.85 -5.86
N LYS A 34 9.49 -35.80 -5.70
CA LYS A 34 10.44 -36.84 -6.19
C LYS A 34 10.11 -38.27 -5.73
N LYS A 35 9.15 -38.44 -4.82
CA LYS A 35 8.72 -39.71 -4.24
C LYS A 35 7.54 -40.36 -4.98
N LYS A 36 6.68 -39.59 -5.67
CA LYS A 36 5.51 -40.14 -6.36
C LYS A 36 5.86 -40.56 -7.78
N THR A 37 5.47 -41.77 -8.14
CA THR A 37 5.57 -42.24 -9.53
C THR A 37 4.42 -41.69 -10.38
N PRO A 38 4.55 -41.61 -11.72
CA PRO A 38 3.46 -41.19 -12.59
C PRO A 38 2.20 -42.05 -12.43
N GLU A 39 2.37 -43.36 -12.23
CA GLU A 39 1.26 -44.29 -11.95
C GLU A 39 0.51 -43.91 -10.67
N GLN A 40 1.25 -43.56 -9.61
CA GLN A 40 0.67 -43.11 -8.34
C GLN A 40 -0.03 -41.75 -8.47
N PHE A 41 0.47 -40.84 -9.30
CA PHE A 41 -0.25 -39.59 -9.61
C PHE A 41 -1.60 -39.90 -10.26
N ARG A 42 -1.61 -40.79 -11.26
CA ARG A 42 -2.83 -41.21 -11.98
C ARG A 42 -3.88 -41.82 -11.06
N GLU A 43 -3.49 -42.59 -10.05
CA GLU A 43 -4.43 -43.15 -9.07
C GLU A 43 -5.11 -42.08 -8.20
N THR A 44 -4.43 -40.94 -7.98
CA THR A 44 -4.87 -39.85 -7.09
C THR A 44 -5.44 -38.63 -7.81
N HIS A 45 -5.42 -38.61 -9.14
CA HIS A 45 -5.90 -37.49 -9.95
C HIS A 45 -7.42 -37.50 -10.03
N VAL A 46 -8.02 -36.33 -9.80
CA VAL A 46 -9.45 -36.07 -9.99
C VAL A 46 -9.57 -34.97 -11.03
N ASP A 47 -10.51 -35.14 -11.95
CA ASP A 47 -10.66 -34.25 -13.10
C ASP A 47 -11.06 -32.83 -12.66
N ILE A 48 -10.31 -31.84 -13.14
CA ILE A 48 -10.54 -30.42 -12.86
C ILE A 48 -11.39 -29.84 -14.00
N ASP A 49 -12.70 -30.08 -13.91
CA ASP A 49 -13.63 -29.79 -15.03
C ASP A 49 -14.35 -28.44 -14.93
N ARG A 50 -14.09 -27.66 -13.89
CA ARG A 50 -14.62 -26.30 -13.72
C ARG A 50 -13.48 -25.30 -13.58
N ILE A 51 -12.94 -24.88 -14.71
CA ILE A 51 -11.91 -23.84 -14.81
C ILE A 51 -12.56 -22.63 -15.48
N GLN A 52 -12.59 -21.46 -14.84
CA GLN A 52 -13.16 -20.26 -15.45
C GLN A 52 -12.20 -19.73 -16.52
N ALA A 53 -12.62 -19.70 -17.78
CA ALA A 53 -11.83 -19.08 -18.86
C ALA A 53 -12.34 -17.66 -19.10
N ASP A 54 -11.60 -16.65 -18.65
CA ASP A 54 -11.87 -15.25 -18.99
C ASP A 54 -11.82 -15.09 -20.52
N PHE A 55 -10.79 -15.68 -21.13
CA PHE A 55 -10.72 -15.96 -22.56
C PHE A 55 -9.81 -17.14 -22.84
N LEU A 56 -10.11 -17.88 -23.91
CA LEU A 56 -9.30 -18.98 -24.45
C LEU A 56 -9.41 -18.96 -25.98
N THR A 57 -8.53 -18.17 -26.59
CA THR A 57 -8.54 -17.80 -28.01
C THR A 57 -8.49 -19.00 -28.96
N PRO A 58 -7.67 -20.06 -28.74
CA PRO A 58 -7.61 -21.21 -29.66
C PRO A 58 -8.95 -21.94 -29.82
N LEU A 59 -9.80 -21.92 -28.79
CA LEU A 59 -11.13 -22.53 -28.80
C LEU A 59 -12.25 -21.50 -29.02
N GLY A 60 -11.95 -20.19 -28.98
CA GLY A 60 -12.92 -19.12 -29.13
C GLY A 60 -13.89 -18.97 -27.95
N ILE A 61 -13.46 -19.38 -26.75
CA ILE A 61 -14.26 -19.37 -25.51
C ILE A 61 -13.92 -18.10 -24.72
N SER A 62 -14.90 -17.47 -24.09
CA SER A 62 -14.71 -16.30 -23.21
C SER A 62 -15.82 -16.23 -22.17
N ASP A 63 -15.44 -15.92 -20.94
CA ASP A 63 -16.29 -15.88 -19.74
C ASP A 63 -17.13 -17.15 -19.50
N GLU A 64 -16.56 -18.33 -19.77
CA GLU A 64 -17.23 -19.63 -19.59
C GLU A 64 -16.36 -20.62 -18.80
N PHE A 65 -16.98 -21.62 -18.16
CA PHE A 65 -16.27 -22.72 -17.53
C PHE A 65 -15.84 -23.75 -18.58
N VAL A 66 -14.56 -24.14 -18.52
CA VAL A 66 -13.94 -25.14 -19.40
C VAL A 66 -13.38 -26.31 -18.58
N THR A 67 -13.18 -27.44 -19.25
CA THR A 67 -12.59 -28.64 -18.64
C THR A 67 -11.07 -28.66 -18.75
N GLN A 68 -10.40 -29.51 -17.95
CA GLN A 68 -8.96 -29.73 -18.11
C GLN A 68 -8.58 -30.24 -19.52
N GLU A 69 -9.47 -31.00 -20.18
CA GLU A 69 -9.27 -31.47 -21.56
C GLU A 69 -9.31 -30.30 -22.56
N ASP A 70 -10.22 -29.34 -22.38
CA ASP A 70 -10.28 -28.13 -23.21
C ASP A 70 -9.00 -27.29 -23.09
N VAL A 71 -8.46 -27.19 -21.86
CA VAL A 71 -7.19 -26.50 -21.61
C VAL A 71 -6.03 -27.21 -22.32
N LEU A 72 -5.94 -28.55 -22.21
CA LEU A 72 -4.93 -29.32 -22.93
C LEU A 72 -5.06 -29.17 -24.45
N ASN A 73 -6.29 -29.24 -24.98
CA ASN A 73 -6.56 -29.07 -26.41
C ASN A 73 -6.14 -27.68 -26.90
N ALA A 74 -6.36 -26.62 -26.11
CA ALA A 74 -5.92 -25.27 -26.47
C ALA A 74 -4.38 -25.13 -26.46
N ILE A 75 -3.71 -25.69 -25.45
CA ILE A 75 -2.24 -25.70 -25.32
C ILE A 75 -1.61 -26.51 -26.47
N THR A 76 -2.26 -27.57 -26.93
CA THR A 76 -1.74 -28.47 -27.96
C THR A 76 -2.22 -28.16 -29.38
N ALA A 77 -3.02 -27.10 -29.57
CA ALA A 77 -3.54 -26.69 -30.87
C ALA A 77 -2.50 -26.08 -31.84
N SER A 78 -1.27 -25.78 -31.38
CA SER A 78 -0.22 -25.16 -32.21
C SER A 78 0.43 -26.08 -33.23
N HIS A 79 1.08 -25.46 -34.21
CA HIS A 79 2.03 -26.06 -35.14
C HIS A 79 3.48 -25.76 -34.73
N LEU A 80 4.44 -26.52 -35.27
CA LEU A 80 5.88 -26.39 -34.96
C LEU A 80 6.43 -24.97 -35.21
N GLU A 81 5.96 -24.28 -36.26
CA GLU A 81 6.42 -22.95 -36.65
C GLU A 81 5.64 -21.80 -36.01
N ASP A 82 4.61 -22.08 -35.20
CA ASP A 82 3.84 -21.02 -34.57
C ASP A 82 4.73 -20.23 -33.60
N PRO A 83 4.47 -18.91 -33.44
CA PRO A 83 5.18 -18.08 -32.47
C PRO A 83 4.96 -18.57 -31.03
N ASN A 84 5.62 -17.94 -30.07
CA ASN A 84 5.35 -18.16 -28.66
C ASN A 84 3.87 -17.91 -28.34
N ARG A 85 3.24 -18.85 -27.62
CA ARG A 85 1.83 -18.74 -27.17
C ARG A 85 1.78 -18.85 -25.66
N ILE A 86 1.04 -17.96 -25.02
CA ILE A 86 1.05 -17.79 -23.56
C ILE A 86 -0.33 -18.12 -22.99
N PHE A 87 -0.37 -18.98 -21.98
CA PHE A 87 -1.56 -19.32 -21.21
C PHE A 87 -1.33 -18.95 -19.74
N ILE A 88 -2.19 -18.11 -19.19
CA ILE A 88 -2.10 -17.65 -17.80
C ILE A 88 -3.06 -18.49 -16.95
N LEU A 89 -2.56 -19.05 -15.86
CA LEU A 89 -3.30 -19.87 -14.91
C LEU A 89 -3.33 -19.19 -13.52
N ARG A 90 -4.42 -18.52 -13.20
CA ARG A 90 -4.64 -17.78 -11.96
C ARG A 90 -5.30 -18.65 -10.89
N GLY A 91 -4.83 -18.58 -9.65
CA GLY A 91 -5.54 -19.14 -8.49
C GLY A 91 -4.74 -19.11 -7.20
N GLU A 92 -5.40 -19.33 -6.06
CA GLU A 92 -4.74 -19.41 -4.75
C GLU A 92 -3.81 -20.64 -4.60
N PRO A 93 -2.84 -20.64 -3.66
CA PRO A 93 -2.08 -21.83 -3.31
C PRO A 93 -2.99 -23.01 -2.92
N GLY A 94 -2.70 -24.21 -3.41
CA GLY A 94 -3.49 -25.42 -3.10
C GLY A 94 -4.79 -25.59 -3.89
N SER A 95 -5.19 -24.62 -4.73
CA SER A 95 -6.41 -24.64 -5.55
C SER A 95 -6.45 -25.69 -6.67
N GLY A 96 -5.38 -26.45 -6.89
CA GLY A 96 -5.27 -27.43 -7.98
C GLY A 96 -4.38 -27.01 -9.15
N LYS A 97 -3.76 -25.81 -9.11
CA LYS A 97 -2.81 -25.35 -10.15
C LYS A 97 -1.71 -26.37 -10.48
N SER A 98 -0.94 -26.78 -9.47
CA SER A 98 0.14 -27.77 -9.63
C SER A 98 -0.38 -29.13 -10.08
N GLN A 99 -1.60 -29.50 -9.67
CA GLN A 99 -2.25 -30.75 -10.11
C GLN A 99 -2.57 -30.69 -11.61
N LEU A 100 -3.11 -29.56 -12.09
CA LEU A 100 -3.38 -29.34 -13.51
C LEU A 100 -2.08 -29.28 -14.34
N CYS A 101 -1.07 -28.55 -13.87
CA CYS A 101 0.24 -28.44 -14.54
C CYS A 101 0.93 -29.80 -14.68
N GLU A 102 0.94 -30.59 -13.61
CA GLU A 102 1.51 -31.93 -13.60
C GLU A 102 0.68 -32.91 -14.46
N TRP A 103 -0.65 -32.78 -14.48
CA TRP A 103 -1.49 -33.55 -15.39
C TRP A 103 -1.18 -33.22 -16.86
N VAL A 104 -1.10 -31.94 -17.24
CA VAL A 104 -0.72 -31.52 -18.61
C VAL A 104 0.64 -32.10 -19.00
N LYS A 105 1.63 -32.06 -18.09
CA LYS A 105 2.94 -32.66 -18.30
C LYS A 105 2.84 -34.15 -18.63
N TYR A 106 2.07 -34.94 -17.86
CA TYR A 106 1.93 -36.37 -18.12
C TYR A 106 1.12 -36.70 -19.37
N GLN A 107 0.17 -35.84 -19.77
CA GLN A 107 -0.53 -36.02 -21.05
C GLN A 107 0.40 -35.79 -22.25
N ILE A 108 1.36 -34.87 -22.12
CA ILE A 108 2.34 -34.58 -23.18
C ILE A 108 3.48 -35.61 -23.19
N ASN A 109 4.11 -35.88 -22.04
CA ASN A 109 5.29 -36.77 -21.96
C ASN A 109 4.95 -38.25 -21.74
N GLY A 110 3.70 -38.57 -21.39
CA GLY A 110 3.26 -39.92 -21.03
C GLY A 110 3.50 -40.28 -19.55
N TYR A 111 2.85 -41.36 -19.11
CA TYR A 111 2.92 -41.88 -17.73
C TYR A 111 4.02 -42.94 -17.50
N GLY A 112 4.90 -43.21 -18.47
CA GLY A 112 6.03 -44.15 -18.32
C GLY A 112 6.03 -45.31 -19.33
N GLU A 113 6.63 -46.46 -18.97
CA GLU A 113 6.88 -47.60 -19.88
C GLU A 113 5.59 -48.21 -20.44
N GLY A 114 5.13 -47.70 -21.59
CA GLY A 114 3.95 -48.17 -22.33
C GLY A 114 2.98 -47.07 -22.78
N ASP A 115 3.19 -45.83 -22.33
CA ASP A 115 2.43 -44.64 -22.74
C ASP A 115 3.44 -43.57 -23.18
N GLU A 116 3.67 -43.45 -24.48
CA GLU A 116 4.73 -42.60 -25.06
C GLU A 116 4.31 -41.12 -25.16
N GLY A 117 3.13 -40.74 -24.66
CA GLY A 117 2.66 -39.35 -24.71
C GLY A 117 2.40 -38.87 -26.15
N MET A 118 2.59 -37.56 -26.39
CA MET A 118 2.47 -36.95 -27.71
C MET A 118 3.83 -36.95 -28.43
N GLU A 119 3.92 -37.59 -29.60
CA GLU A 119 5.19 -37.75 -30.34
C GLU A 119 5.79 -36.41 -30.83
N ASP A 120 4.97 -35.38 -31.02
CA ASP A 120 5.37 -34.07 -31.59
C ASP A 120 5.59 -32.98 -30.53
N ARG A 121 5.54 -33.32 -29.23
CA ARG A 121 5.58 -32.35 -28.12
C ARG A 121 6.41 -32.84 -26.94
N VAL A 122 6.92 -31.90 -26.16
CA VAL A 122 7.62 -32.19 -24.89
C VAL A 122 7.25 -31.16 -23.83
N ALA A 123 6.81 -31.62 -22.66
CA ALA A 123 6.51 -30.77 -21.53
C ALA A 123 7.74 -30.57 -20.64
N LEU A 124 8.14 -29.32 -20.46
CA LEU A 124 9.23 -28.86 -19.60
C LEU A 124 8.59 -28.25 -18.36
N HIS A 125 8.50 -29.03 -17.27
CA HIS A 125 7.78 -28.62 -16.07
C HIS A 125 8.73 -28.12 -14.99
N VAL A 126 8.68 -26.82 -14.70
CA VAL A 126 9.37 -26.18 -13.58
C VAL A 126 8.40 -26.03 -12.41
N SER A 127 8.56 -26.92 -11.43
CA SER A 127 7.74 -26.98 -10.22
C SER A 127 8.18 -25.95 -9.18
N ARG A 128 7.29 -25.61 -8.24
CA ARG A 128 7.58 -24.61 -7.18
C ARG A 128 8.82 -24.94 -6.32
N SER A 129 9.16 -26.22 -6.15
CA SER A 129 10.32 -26.64 -5.35
C SER A 129 11.67 -26.58 -6.10
N GLN A 130 11.67 -26.21 -7.38
CA GLN A 130 12.88 -26.07 -8.21
C GLN A 130 13.33 -24.61 -8.27
N THR A 131 13.83 -24.09 -7.15
CA THR A 131 14.27 -22.69 -7.01
C THR A 131 15.72 -22.45 -7.45
N GLN A 132 16.51 -23.51 -7.63
CA GLN A 132 17.92 -23.41 -8.04
C GLN A 132 18.05 -23.35 -9.57
N MET A 133 18.95 -22.49 -10.06
CA MET A 133 19.14 -22.25 -11.50
C MET A 133 19.58 -23.48 -12.27
N ASP A 134 20.44 -24.31 -11.68
CA ASP A 134 20.89 -25.59 -12.26
C ASP A 134 19.70 -26.54 -12.46
N GLN A 135 18.81 -26.65 -11.48
CA GLN A 135 17.61 -27.50 -11.59
C GLN A 135 16.65 -27.01 -12.68
N ILE A 136 16.47 -25.69 -12.83
CA ILE A 136 15.63 -25.11 -13.88
C ILE A 136 16.25 -25.39 -15.26
N LEU A 137 17.56 -25.20 -15.41
CA LEU A 137 18.26 -25.45 -16.67
C LEU A 137 18.34 -26.93 -17.01
N ASP A 138 18.51 -27.81 -16.02
CA ASP A 138 18.43 -29.25 -16.20
C ASP A 138 17.07 -29.65 -16.79
N VAL A 139 15.95 -29.09 -16.30
CA VAL A 139 14.62 -29.35 -16.88
C VAL A 139 14.53 -28.92 -18.35
N LEU A 140 15.18 -27.81 -18.72
CA LEU A 140 15.19 -27.29 -20.09
C LEU A 140 16.14 -28.07 -21.03
N THR A 141 17.19 -28.69 -20.49
CA THR A 141 18.28 -29.27 -21.28
C THR A 141 18.32 -30.81 -21.26
N GLU A 142 17.73 -31.46 -20.26
CA GLU A 142 17.66 -32.93 -20.13
C GLU A 142 17.04 -33.60 -21.38
N PRO A 143 15.91 -33.11 -21.95
CA PRO A 143 15.38 -33.69 -23.19
C PRO A 143 16.24 -33.43 -24.43
N LEU A 144 17.14 -32.44 -24.35
CA LEU A 144 18.06 -32.08 -25.42
C LEU A 144 19.36 -32.89 -25.38
N ASP A 145 19.71 -33.52 -24.24
CA ASP A 145 21.01 -34.17 -23.96
C ASP A 145 22.17 -33.16 -24.06
N VAL A 146 21.96 -31.96 -23.49
CA VAL A 146 22.92 -30.86 -23.44
C VAL A 146 23.31 -30.63 -21.97
N ASP A 147 24.60 -30.56 -21.67
CA ASP A 147 25.06 -30.18 -20.33
C ASP A 147 24.94 -28.65 -20.16
N PRO A 148 24.19 -28.14 -19.17
CA PRO A 148 24.07 -26.71 -18.95
C PRO A 148 25.36 -26.12 -18.35
N ASP A 149 25.85 -25.00 -18.89
CA ASP A 149 27.02 -24.27 -18.35
C ASP A 149 26.55 -23.23 -17.33
N VAL A 150 26.45 -23.63 -16.06
CA VAL A 150 25.91 -22.80 -14.97
C VAL A 150 26.96 -22.51 -13.91
N ARG A 151 27.09 -21.24 -13.52
CA ARG A 151 27.85 -20.85 -12.33
C ARG A 151 26.88 -20.70 -11.16
N ASN A 152 27.10 -21.48 -10.11
CA ASN A 152 26.26 -21.42 -8.91
C ASN A 152 26.60 -20.17 -8.06
N ILE A 153 25.57 -19.47 -7.58
CA ILE A 153 25.71 -18.35 -6.64
C ILE A 153 26.18 -18.86 -5.27
N GLU A 154 25.74 -20.07 -4.88
CA GLU A 154 26.09 -20.68 -3.60
C GLU A 154 27.60 -20.95 -3.50
N GLY A 155 28.25 -20.29 -2.53
CA GLY A 155 29.69 -20.43 -2.26
C GLY A 155 30.59 -19.44 -3.01
N SER A 156 30.03 -18.54 -3.81
CA SER A 156 30.73 -17.36 -4.31
C SER A 156 30.78 -16.27 -3.24
N ASP A 157 31.89 -15.54 -3.16
CA ASP A 157 32.01 -14.42 -2.23
C ASP A 157 31.10 -13.25 -2.67
N PRO A 158 30.23 -12.70 -1.78
CA PRO A 158 29.30 -11.64 -2.15
C PRO A 158 29.98 -10.38 -2.71
N TYR A 159 31.18 -10.03 -2.21
CA TYR A 159 31.94 -8.89 -2.73
C TYR A 159 32.56 -9.18 -4.10
N ASP A 160 32.98 -10.41 -4.36
CA ASP A 160 33.44 -10.82 -5.70
C ASP A 160 32.33 -10.75 -6.76
N LEU A 161 31.06 -10.86 -6.36
CA LEU A 161 29.89 -10.68 -7.25
C LEU A 161 29.43 -9.22 -7.34
N ALA A 162 29.51 -8.46 -6.25
CA ALA A 162 29.10 -7.05 -6.18
C ALA A 162 30.07 -6.10 -6.90
N ASN A 163 31.39 -6.31 -6.75
CA ASN A 163 32.42 -5.43 -7.33
C ASN A 163 32.31 -5.26 -8.86
N PRO A 164 32.09 -6.34 -9.64
CA PRO A 164 31.95 -6.22 -11.09
C PRO A 164 30.64 -5.52 -11.52
N ILE A 165 29.54 -5.63 -10.76
CA ILE A 165 28.29 -4.90 -11.00
C ILE A 165 28.56 -3.39 -10.94
N VAL A 166 29.18 -2.94 -9.85
CA VAL A 166 29.51 -1.52 -9.63
C VAL A 166 30.51 -1.02 -10.67
N GLY A 167 31.49 -1.85 -11.05
CA GLY A 167 32.44 -1.54 -12.12
C GLY A 167 31.80 -1.35 -13.51
N LEU A 168 30.68 -2.04 -13.79
CA LEU A 168 29.98 -1.91 -15.08
C LEU A 168 28.98 -0.75 -15.11
N LEU A 169 28.35 -0.46 -13.97
CA LEU A 169 27.55 0.77 -13.81
C LEU A 169 28.41 2.01 -14.13
N ARG A 170 29.69 2.02 -13.74
CA ARG A 170 30.67 3.07 -14.12
C ARG A 170 30.88 3.23 -15.64
N GLY A 171 30.67 2.19 -16.44
CA GLY A 171 31.00 2.19 -17.87
C GLY A 171 29.83 2.47 -18.81
N TYR A 172 28.60 2.11 -18.41
CA TYR A 172 27.41 2.22 -19.25
C TYR A 172 26.62 3.52 -19.02
N TRP A 173 26.62 4.01 -17.77
CA TRP A 173 25.78 5.14 -17.37
C TRP A 173 26.43 6.51 -17.59
N SER A 174 27.75 6.55 -17.81
CA SER A 174 28.53 7.72 -18.22
C SER A 174 28.00 8.39 -19.51
N THR A 175 27.12 7.72 -20.26
CA THR A 175 26.68 8.17 -21.59
C THR A 175 25.20 8.52 -21.73
N GLU A 176 24.29 8.13 -20.83
CA GLU A 176 22.84 8.29 -21.06
C GLU A 176 21.99 8.83 -19.87
N LEU A 177 22.37 8.61 -18.60
CA LEU A 177 21.49 8.94 -17.45
C LEU A 177 22.16 9.79 -16.36
N LEU A 178 23.42 9.51 -16.02
CA LEU A 178 24.20 10.25 -15.01
C LEU A 178 25.44 10.90 -15.63
N SER A 179 25.92 11.99 -15.05
CA SER A 179 27.23 12.54 -15.42
C SER A 179 28.38 11.70 -14.85
N ASP A 180 29.57 11.81 -15.45
CA ASP A 180 30.76 11.07 -14.99
C ASP A 180 31.09 11.36 -13.51
N GLU A 181 30.90 12.61 -13.06
CA GLU A 181 31.12 13.02 -11.66
C GLU A 181 30.10 12.37 -10.70
N GLU A 182 28.81 12.37 -11.06
CA GLU A 182 27.74 11.72 -10.26
C GLU A 182 27.92 10.20 -10.19
N LEU A 183 28.43 9.60 -11.27
CA LEU A 183 28.69 8.17 -11.36
C LEU A 183 29.92 7.77 -10.53
N GLU A 184 30.97 8.59 -10.54
CA GLU A 184 32.12 8.42 -9.65
C GLU A 184 31.70 8.53 -8.19
N GLU A 185 30.83 9.48 -7.85
CA GLU A 185 30.34 9.66 -6.48
C GLU A 185 29.47 8.48 -5.98
N LEU A 186 28.58 7.96 -6.83
CA LEU A 186 27.69 6.83 -6.54
C LEU A 186 28.44 5.51 -6.34
N THR A 187 29.61 5.37 -6.96
CA THR A 187 30.37 4.12 -6.98
C THR A 187 31.68 4.19 -6.20
N ALA A 188 31.98 5.33 -5.55
CA ALA A 188 33.20 5.53 -4.78
C ALA A 188 33.25 4.66 -3.52
N GLU A 189 34.46 4.29 -3.12
CA GLU A 189 34.75 3.56 -1.88
C GLU A 189 34.70 4.54 -0.71
N ARG A 190 33.85 4.24 0.27
CA ARG A 190 33.63 5.09 1.43
C ARG A 190 34.17 4.40 2.68
N ASP A 191 35.00 5.12 3.42
CA ASP A 191 35.60 4.61 4.66
C ASP A 191 34.66 4.83 5.87
N ASP A 192 33.62 5.67 5.76
CA ASP A 192 32.72 6.08 6.85
C ASP A 192 31.21 6.03 6.54
N GLY A 193 30.79 5.17 5.61
CA GLY A 193 29.37 4.95 5.31
C GLY A 193 29.13 3.77 4.36
N THR A 194 27.87 3.38 4.22
CA THR A 194 27.38 2.31 3.33
C THR A 194 27.57 2.72 1.87
N ASP A 195 28.33 1.93 1.11
CA ASP A 195 28.48 2.13 -0.33
C ASP A 195 27.61 1.15 -1.15
N LEU A 196 27.50 1.40 -2.46
CA LEU A 196 26.66 0.59 -3.35
C LEU A 196 27.12 -0.88 -3.40
N ARG A 197 28.41 -1.16 -3.18
CA ARG A 197 28.94 -2.53 -3.15
C ARG A 197 28.56 -3.22 -1.86
N ASP A 198 28.61 -2.51 -0.74
CA ASP A 198 28.23 -3.05 0.57
C ASP A 198 26.76 -3.48 0.54
N ILE A 199 25.88 -2.63 0.00
CA ILE A 199 24.44 -2.92 -0.17
C ILE A 199 24.24 -4.15 -1.07
N PHE A 200 24.90 -4.21 -2.23
CA PHE A 200 24.79 -5.38 -3.12
C PHE A 200 25.34 -6.64 -2.46
N ALA A 201 26.43 -6.55 -1.71
CA ALA A 201 27.03 -7.69 -1.03
C ALA A 201 26.14 -8.21 0.12
N GLU A 202 25.50 -7.32 0.88
CA GLU A 202 24.55 -7.66 1.93
C GLU A 202 23.31 -8.36 1.35
N ASN A 203 22.67 -7.76 0.36
CA ASN A 203 21.48 -8.34 -0.29
C ASN A 203 21.79 -9.69 -1.00
N ILE A 204 22.99 -9.87 -1.56
CA ILE A 204 23.45 -11.16 -2.10
C ILE A 204 23.67 -12.20 -0.99
N SER A 205 24.22 -11.79 0.15
CA SER A 205 24.45 -12.66 1.31
C SER A 205 23.13 -13.15 1.89
N ASP A 206 22.15 -12.26 2.07
CA ASP A 206 20.82 -12.58 2.59
C ASP A 206 20.11 -13.59 1.69
N TYR A 207 20.24 -13.43 0.37
CA TYR A 207 19.72 -14.40 -0.59
C TYR A 207 20.41 -15.77 -0.52
N GLN A 208 21.74 -15.80 -0.37
CA GLN A 208 22.48 -17.06 -0.20
C GLN A 208 22.07 -17.79 1.08
N GLU A 209 21.81 -17.05 2.16
CA GLU A 209 21.31 -17.61 3.43
C GLU A 209 19.89 -18.15 3.28
N ALA A 210 19.01 -17.42 2.59
CA ALA A 210 17.63 -17.85 2.35
C ALA A 210 17.53 -19.06 1.40
N LEU A 211 18.38 -19.17 0.37
CA LEU A 211 18.49 -20.39 -0.46
C LEU A 211 18.90 -21.62 0.37
N SER A 212 19.68 -21.41 1.44
CA SER A 212 20.14 -22.48 2.33
C SER A 212 19.05 -22.94 3.32
N SER A 213 18.02 -22.13 3.58
CA SER A 213 17.04 -22.38 4.65
C SER A 213 15.85 -23.26 4.26
N ARG A 214 15.66 -23.61 2.97
CA ARG A 214 14.62 -24.54 2.42
C ARG A 214 13.14 -24.18 2.68
N ASP A 215 12.82 -23.25 3.58
CA ASP A 215 11.44 -22.95 3.99
C ASP A 215 10.86 -21.67 3.35
N GLU A 216 11.65 -20.87 2.64
CA GLU A 216 11.18 -19.63 1.99
C GLU A 216 11.64 -19.57 0.53
N ASN A 217 10.77 -19.06 -0.36
CA ASN A 217 11.14 -18.62 -1.71
C ASN A 217 11.57 -17.16 -1.59
N PRO A 218 12.85 -16.84 -1.30
CA PRO A 218 13.27 -15.45 -1.13
C PRO A 218 13.10 -14.69 -2.44
N GLU A 219 12.38 -13.58 -2.38
CA GLU A 219 12.38 -12.61 -3.47
C GLU A 219 13.77 -11.97 -3.54
N PHE A 220 14.46 -12.13 -4.66
CA PHE A 220 15.80 -11.58 -4.82
C PHE A 220 15.72 -10.14 -5.33
N ASN A 221 15.98 -9.19 -4.43
CA ASN A 221 16.08 -7.78 -4.77
C ASN A 221 17.49 -7.27 -4.46
N LEU A 222 18.28 -7.01 -5.51
CA LEU A 222 19.64 -6.47 -5.36
C LEU A 222 19.67 -5.07 -4.73
N ILE A 223 18.60 -4.27 -4.91
CA ILE A 223 18.47 -2.96 -4.29
C ILE A 223 17.01 -2.71 -3.90
N THR A 224 16.81 -2.25 -2.68
CA THR A 224 15.51 -1.82 -2.18
C THR A 224 15.36 -0.29 -2.24
N ARG A 225 14.13 0.21 -2.04
CA ARG A 225 13.90 1.67 -1.98
C ARG A 225 14.54 2.33 -0.76
N SER A 226 14.65 1.61 0.36
CA SER A 226 15.39 2.05 1.55
C SER A 226 16.88 2.16 1.25
N ASP A 227 17.46 1.16 0.57
CA ASP A 227 18.89 1.17 0.19
C ASP A 227 19.20 2.35 -0.76
N TYR A 228 18.35 2.58 -1.75
CA TYR A 228 18.49 3.69 -2.68
C TYR A 228 18.42 5.06 -1.98
N ARG A 229 17.65 5.15 -0.89
CA ARG A 229 17.55 6.37 -0.10
C ARG A 229 18.77 6.61 0.78
N GLU A 230 19.30 5.58 1.40
CA GLU A 230 20.53 5.66 2.19
C GLU A 230 21.73 6.07 1.31
N LEU A 231 21.79 5.52 0.10
CA LEU A 231 22.71 5.96 -0.95
C LEU A 231 22.47 7.41 -1.36
N HIS A 232 21.21 7.84 -1.48
CA HIS A 232 20.86 9.21 -1.83
C HIS A 232 21.28 10.24 -0.76
N LEU A 233 21.07 9.93 0.52
CA LEU A 233 21.40 10.83 1.64
C LEU A 233 22.90 11.02 1.83
N SER A 234 23.69 10.05 1.37
CA SER A 234 25.14 10.05 1.49
C SER A 234 25.87 10.67 0.29
N LEU A 235 25.15 11.12 -0.75
CA LEU A 235 25.70 11.77 -1.95
C LEU A 235 25.60 13.30 -1.85
N SER A 236 26.71 13.99 -2.14
CA SER A 236 26.85 15.45 -1.99
C SER A 236 26.59 16.27 -3.25
N SER A 237 26.61 15.68 -4.47
CA SER A 237 26.67 16.46 -5.72
C SER A 237 25.60 16.16 -6.79
N GLY A 238 24.71 15.20 -6.57
CA GLY A 238 23.82 14.67 -7.63
C GLY A 238 22.49 15.40 -7.84
N LYS A 239 22.47 16.54 -8.56
CA LYS A 239 21.22 17.20 -8.99
C LYS A 239 20.31 16.27 -9.83
N LYS A 240 20.85 15.40 -10.70
CA LYS A 240 20.03 14.51 -11.54
C LYS A 240 19.48 13.27 -10.82
N LEU A 241 20.19 12.81 -9.77
CA LEU A 241 19.74 11.70 -8.91
C LEU A 241 18.48 12.09 -8.10
N ARG A 242 18.31 13.40 -7.84
CA ARG A 242 17.13 14.01 -7.20
C ARG A 242 15.97 14.21 -8.17
N ASP A 243 16.23 14.80 -9.34
CA ASP A 243 15.18 15.19 -10.29
C ASP A 243 14.54 14.02 -11.05
N ASN A 244 15.22 12.86 -11.17
CA ASN A 244 14.76 11.71 -11.96
C ASN A 244 14.66 10.40 -11.14
N LYS A 245 14.33 10.49 -9.85
CA LYS A 245 14.19 9.33 -8.94
C LYS A 245 13.32 8.20 -9.50
N GLU A 246 12.23 8.55 -10.20
CA GLU A 246 11.30 7.59 -10.81
C GLU A 246 11.88 6.84 -12.03
N ILE A 247 12.98 7.33 -12.62
CA ILE A 247 13.62 6.73 -13.81
C ILE A 247 14.90 5.99 -13.42
N ILE A 248 15.68 6.55 -12.48
CA ILE A 248 17.01 6.04 -12.14
C ILE A 248 16.93 4.79 -11.27
N PHE A 249 16.03 4.74 -10.29
CA PHE A 249 15.89 3.56 -9.42
C PHE A 249 15.49 2.29 -10.20
N PRO A 250 14.44 2.31 -11.06
CA PRO A 250 14.11 1.15 -11.90
C PRO A 250 15.22 0.77 -12.89
N ALA A 251 15.91 1.77 -13.47
CA ALA A 251 17.03 1.52 -14.37
C ALA A 251 18.23 0.86 -13.64
N LEU A 252 18.55 1.31 -12.42
CA LEU A 252 19.62 0.73 -11.59
C LEU A 252 19.30 -0.72 -11.24
N LYS A 253 18.07 -0.95 -10.77
CA LYS A 253 17.58 -2.28 -10.40
C LYS A 253 17.67 -3.23 -11.59
N LYS A 254 17.14 -2.84 -12.75
CA LYS A 254 17.17 -3.66 -13.97
C LYS A 254 18.60 -4.00 -14.40
N GLN A 255 19.49 -3.01 -14.43
CA GLN A 255 20.87 -3.22 -14.89
C GLN A 255 21.68 -4.12 -13.94
N ALA A 256 21.49 -3.97 -12.63
CA ALA A 256 22.10 -4.85 -11.64
C ALA A 256 21.63 -6.31 -11.81
N HIS A 257 20.32 -6.52 -12.01
CA HIS A 257 19.75 -7.85 -12.26
C HIS A 257 20.20 -8.46 -13.59
N GLU A 258 20.21 -7.69 -14.68
CA GLU A 258 20.72 -8.12 -15.99
C GLU A 258 22.19 -8.56 -15.93
N TYR A 259 23.02 -7.86 -15.16
CA TYR A 259 24.43 -8.22 -15.06
C TYR A 259 24.65 -9.50 -14.26
N LEU A 260 23.98 -9.63 -13.11
CA LEU A 260 24.11 -10.82 -12.28
C LEU A 260 23.64 -12.07 -13.04
N SER A 261 22.48 -11.99 -13.70
CA SER A 261 21.97 -13.06 -14.55
C SER A 261 22.93 -13.44 -15.70
N LYS A 262 23.48 -12.45 -16.42
CA LYS A 262 24.50 -12.68 -17.47
C LYS A 262 25.77 -13.35 -16.95
N ASN A 263 26.21 -13.05 -15.74
CA ASN A 263 27.42 -13.64 -15.18
C ASN A 263 27.22 -15.07 -14.63
N LEU A 264 26.00 -15.41 -14.23
CA LEU A 264 25.68 -16.69 -13.63
C LEU A 264 25.33 -17.75 -14.68
N VAL A 265 24.52 -17.38 -15.67
CA VAL A 265 23.97 -18.31 -16.66
C VAL A 265 24.35 -17.93 -18.10
N GLY A 266 24.81 -16.70 -18.33
CA GLY A 266 24.98 -16.14 -19.68
C GLY A 266 23.72 -15.42 -20.17
N ASP A 267 23.58 -15.26 -21.48
CA ASP A 267 22.34 -14.74 -22.08
C ASP A 267 21.30 -15.86 -22.09
N PHE A 268 20.50 -15.96 -21.03
CA PHE A 268 19.48 -17.01 -20.88
C PHE A 268 18.41 -16.91 -21.97
N LYS A 269 18.15 -15.70 -22.48
CA LYS A 269 17.24 -15.49 -23.61
C LYS A 269 17.80 -16.06 -24.90
N GLU A 270 19.10 -15.88 -25.17
CA GLU A 270 19.78 -16.50 -26.31
C GLU A 270 19.76 -18.04 -26.17
N GLN A 271 20.00 -18.56 -24.96
CA GLN A 271 19.91 -20.00 -24.69
C GLN A 271 18.51 -20.57 -24.94
N LEU A 272 17.44 -19.91 -24.49
CA LEU A 272 16.07 -20.35 -24.78
C LEU A 272 15.78 -20.36 -26.29
N GLN A 273 16.33 -19.39 -27.03
CA GLN A 273 16.22 -19.39 -28.49
C GLN A 273 16.99 -20.55 -29.13
N GLU A 274 18.23 -20.80 -28.70
CA GLU A 274 19.03 -21.96 -29.15
C GLU A 274 18.33 -23.29 -28.83
N TYR A 275 17.75 -23.42 -27.63
CA TYR A 275 16.98 -24.60 -27.24
C TYR A 275 15.72 -24.77 -28.10
N SER A 276 15.01 -23.68 -28.42
CA SER A 276 13.88 -23.72 -29.36
C SER A 276 14.29 -24.27 -30.73
N GLU A 277 15.44 -23.83 -31.26
CA GLU A 277 15.97 -24.32 -32.54
C GLU A 277 16.33 -25.81 -32.46
N LEU A 278 16.95 -26.25 -31.35
CA LEU A 278 17.27 -27.66 -31.13
C LEU A 278 16.03 -28.55 -30.99
N TYR A 279 14.94 -28.05 -30.38
CA TYR A 279 13.67 -28.76 -30.33
C TYR A 279 13.01 -28.86 -31.71
N GLN A 280 13.05 -27.78 -32.50
CA GLN A 280 12.58 -27.79 -33.89
C GLN A 280 13.38 -28.78 -34.75
N ASP A 281 14.70 -28.87 -34.58
CA ASP A 281 15.55 -29.85 -35.27
C ASP A 281 15.20 -31.31 -34.93
N LYS A 282 14.59 -31.54 -33.76
CA LYS A 282 14.05 -32.85 -33.34
C LYS A 282 12.59 -33.07 -33.78
N ASP A 283 11.99 -32.15 -34.54
CA ASP A 283 10.57 -32.15 -34.94
C ASP A 283 9.60 -32.14 -33.73
N VAL A 284 10.00 -31.51 -32.61
CA VAL A 284 9.22 -31.46 -31.36
C VAL A 284 8.95 -30.02 -30.93
N ARG A 285 7.72 -29.71 -30.50
CA ARG A 285 7.39 -28.40 -29.91
C ARG A 285 7.48 -28.44 -28.37
N PRO A 286 8.28 -27.57 -27.74
CA PRO A 286 8.37 -27.50 -26.29
C PRO A 286 7.19 -26.76 -25.66
N THR A 287 6.62 -27.36 -24.62
CA THR A 287 5.61 -26.76 -23.73
C THR A 287 6.25 -26.45 -22.38
N LEU A 288 6.56 -25.18 -22.12
CA LEU A 288 7.15 -24.71 -20.87
C LEU A 288 6.04 -24.47 -19.84
N ILE A 289 6.03 -25.24 -18.76
CA ILE A 289 5.06 -25.14 -17.67
C ILE A 289 5.76 -24.57 -16.45
N CYS A 290 5.39 -23.36 -16.06
CA CYS A 290 5.90 -22.67 -14.88
C CYS A 290 4.78 -22.59 -13.84
N GLU A 291 4.81 -23.42 -12.79
CA GLU A 291 3.73 -23.46 -11.79
C GLU A 291 3.57 -22.15 -11.02
N ASP A 292 4.68 -21.45 -10.81
CA ASP A 292 4.74 -20.19 -10.10
C ASP A 292 5.92 -19.36 -10.64
N LEU A 293 5.62 -18.15 -11.13
CA LEU A 293 6.61 -17.27 -11.74
C LEU A 293 7.65 -16.75 -10.72
N THR A 294 7.33 -16.75 -9.43
CA THR A 294 8.27 -16.40 -8.36
C THR A 294 9.44 -17.38 -8.25
N THR A 295 9.26 -18.62 -8.72
CA THR A 295 10.29 -19.66 -8.72
C THR A 295 11.55 -19.27 -9.51
N PHE A 296 11.41 -18.38 -10.50
CA PHE A 296 12.51 -17.99 -11.38
C PHE A 296 13.43 -16.91 -10.81
N SER A 297 13.15 -16.37 -9.61
CA SER A 297 14.01 -15.41 -8.88
C SER A 297 14.76 -14.40 -9.79
N VAL A 298 16.07 -14.55 -9.98
CA VAL A 298 16.95 -13.69 -10.79
C VAL A 298 16.70 -13.81 -12.31
N LEU A 299 16.23 -14.96 -12.79
CA LEU A 299 15.93 -15.21 -14.21
C LEU A 299 14.55 -14.69 -14.63
N LYS A 300 13.73 -14.24 -13.67
CA LYS A 300 12.35 -13.74 -13.90
C LYS A 300 12.29 -12.69 -15.00
N GLU A 301 13.15 -11.67 -14.95
CA GLU A 301 13.14 -10.57 -15.92
C GLU A 301 13.54 -11.04 -17.33
N GLN A 302 14.61 -11.83 -17.46
CA GLN A 302 15.06 -12.35 -18.76
C GLN A 302 14.03 -13.33 -19.37
N LEU A 303 13.38 -14.16 -18.55
CA LEU A 303 12.32 -15.06 -18.98
C LEU A 303 11.12 -14.26 -19.49
N LEU A 304 10.65 -13.26 -18.74
CA LEU A 304 9.54 -12.41 -19.17
C LEU A 304 9.88 -11.68 -20.48
N ASP A 305 11.08 -11.09 -20.59
CA ASP A 305 11.52 -10.42 -21.81
C ASP A 305 11.57 -11.37 -23.02
N HIS A 306 12.02 -12.62 -22.84
CA HIS A 306 11.98 -13.65 -23.88
C HIS A 306 10.55 -14.03 -24.27
N ILE A 307 9.69 -14.28 -23.30
CA ILE A 307 8.28 -14.66 -23.50
C ILE A 307 7.54 -13.60 -24.33
N PHE A 308 7.82 -12.30 -24.13
CA PHE A 308 7.12 -11.20 -24.82
C PHE A 308 7.66 -10.87 -26.21
N GLU A 309 8.86 -11.33 -26.56
CA GLU A 309 9.35 -11.25 -27.93
C GLU A 309 8.76 -12.37 -28.79
N LEU A 310 7.48 -12.22 -29.12
CA LEU A 310 6.64 -13.21 -29.81
C LEU A 310 7.21 -13.78 -31.13
N SER A 311 8.27 -13.21 -31.71
CA SER A 311 8.84 -13.63 -32.99
C SER A 311 10.18 -14.36 -32.90
N SER A 312 10.71 -14.64 -31.71
CA SER A 312 12.06 -15.22 -31.57
C SER A 312 12.10 -16.74 -31.36
N SER A 313 11.03 -17.37 -30.90
CA SER A 313 11.00 -18.82 -30.59
C SER A 313 9.59 -19.45 -30.76
N SER A 314 9.50 -20.77 -30.56
CA SER A 314 8.29 -21.57 -30.78
C SER A 314 7.89 -22.39 -29.54
N TYR A 315 7.67 -21.72 -28.40
CA TYR A 315 7.19 -22.35 -27.17
C TYR A 315 5.68 -22.22 -26.97
N ASP A 316 5.06 -23.22 -26.36
CA ASP A 316 3.77 -23.05 -25.66
C ASP A 316 4.06 -22.86 -24.17
N ILE A 317 3.68 -21.73 -23.60
CA ILE A 317 4.08 -21.33 -22.25
C ILE A 317 2.85 -21.28 -21.34
N VAL A 318 2.86 -22.02 -20.24
CA VAL A 318 1.84 -21.98 -19.19
C VAL A 318 2.43 -21.31 -17.96
N LEU A 319 1.87 -20.17 -17.55
CA LEU A 319 2.34 -19.37 -16.41
C LEU A 319 1.32 -19.40 -15.27
N GLY A 320 1.71 -19.93 -14.11
CA GLY A 320 0.91 -19.88 -12.90
C GLY A 320 1.07 -18.56 -12.13
N TRP A 321 -0.06 -17.91 -11.82
CA TRP A 321 -0.14 -16.70 -10.99
C TRP A 321 -0.92 -16.96 -9.71
N THR A 322 -0.43 -16.38 -8.61
CA THR A 322 -1.17 -16.24 -7.35
C THR A 322 -1.80 -14.85 -7.28
N ILE A 323 -2.92 -14.71 -6.55
CA ILE A 323 -3.66 -13.44 -6.46
C ILE A 323 -2.82 -12.35 -5.76
N GLY A 324 -1.96 -12.73 -4.81
CA GLY A 324 -1.00 -11.81 -4.17
C GLY A 324 0.07 -11.24 -5.11
N TRP A 325 0.52 -12.03 -6.09
CA TRP A 325 1.53 -11.59 -7.07
C TRP A 325 1.09 -10.38 -7.92
N GLU A 326 -0.22 -10.26 -8.16
CA GLU A 326 -0.84 -9.16 -8.89
C GLU A 326 -0.71 -7.83 -8.14
N GLN A 327 -0.72 -7.82 -6.81
CA GLN A 327 -0.62 -6.59 -6.00
C GLN A 327 0.82 -6.11 -5.83
N ASP A 328 1.77 -7.02 -5.61
CA ASP A 328 3.17 -6.66 -5.33
C ASP A 328 3.94 -6.22 -6.60
N ASN A 329 3.62 -6.79 -7.78
CA ASN A 329 4.30 -6.42 -9.03
C ASN A 329 3.69 -5.21 -9.76
N ILE A 330 2.54 -4.68 -9.30
CA ILE A 330 2.04 -3.37 -9.76
C ILE A 330 3.03 -2.25 -9.38
N ASN A 331 3.79 -2.43 -8.29
CA ASN A 331 4.75 -1.42 -7.82
C ASN A 331 6.17 -1.57 -8.39
N ASP A 332 6.55 -2.78 -8.84
CA ASP A 332 7.93 -3.09 -9.26
C ASP A 332 8.13 -3.08 -10.79
N ALA A 333 7.05 -3.21 -11.58
CA ALA A 333 7.07 -3.05 -13.04
C ALA A 333 7.06 -1.57 -13.48
N LEU A 334 7.87 -0.73 -12.82
CA LEU A 334 8.09 0.68 -13.15
C LEU A 334 8.82 0.84 -14.49
N ALA A 335 8.06 0.67 -15.57
CA ALA A 335 8.27 1.27 -16.89
C ALA A 335 7.04 1.15 -17.81
N ARG A 336 6.02 0.36 -17.44
CA ARG A 336 4.76 0.28 -18.19
C ARG A 336 3.62 0.36 -17.20
N GLN A 337 2.96 1.52 -17.13
CA GLN A 337 1.56 1.56 -16.70
C GLN A 337 0.85 0.45 -17.50
N ASN A 338 0.36 -0.57 -16.80
CA ASN A 338 -0.37 -1.72 -17.35
C ASN A 338 0.49 -2.91 -17.81
N ALA A 339 1.46 -3.37 -17.02
CA ALA A 339 2.14 -4.67 -17.28
C ALA A 339 1.13 -5.83 -17.33
N ALA A 340 0.18 -5.91 -16.38
CA ALA A 340 -0.88 -6.93 -16.39
C ALA A 340 -1.75 -6.84 -17.67
N GLU A 341 -2.23 -5.65 -18.07
CA GLU A 341 -2.99 -5.52 -19.32
C GLU A 341 -2.14 -5.78 -20.57
N TYR A 342 -0.83 -5.48 -20.53
CA TYR A 342 0.10 -5.81 -21.60
C TYR A 342 0.30 -7.33 -21.74
N MET A 343 0.32 -8.05 -20.61
CA MET A 343 0.38 -9.52 -20.56
C MET A 343 -0.93 -10.14 -21.04
N GLU A 344 -2.07 -9.63 -20.58
CA GLU A 344 -3.40 -10.06 -21.02
C GLU A 344 -3.63 -9.81 -22.50
N GLY A 345 -3.17 -8.67 -23.03
CA GLY A 345 -3.30 -8.34 -24.44
C GLY A 345 -2.45 -9.21 -25.38
N ARG A 346 -1.53 -10.03 -24.84
CA ARG A 346 -0.64 -10.93 -25.60
C ARG A 346 -0.83 -12.41 -25.27
N SER A 347 -1.59 -12.77 -24.25
CA SER A 347 -1.88 -14.17 -23.96
C SER A 347 -2.95 -14.73 -24.89
N GLU A 348 -2.88 -16.03 -25.15
CA GLU A 348 -3.91 -16.75 -25.89
C GLU A 348 -5.00 -17.29 -24.97
N GLY A 349 -4.72 -17.43 -23.67
CA GLY A 349 -5.73 -17.77 -22.68
C GLY A 349 -5.43 -17.24 -21.29
N LYS A 350 -6.49 -16.87 -20.58
CA LYS A 350 -6.48 -16.54 -19.15
C LYS A 350 -7.52 -17.40 -18.45
N LEU A 351 -7.03 -18.24 -17.54
CA LEU A 351 -7.78 -19.27 -16.84
C LEU A 351 -7.72 -19.00 -15.34
N THR A 352 -8.85 -19.05 -14.65
CA THR A 352 -8.99 -18.78 -13.22
C THR A 352 -9.56 -20.02 -12.52
N LEU A 353 -8.87 -20.49 -11.48
CA LEU A 353 -9.23 -21.71 -10.73
C LEU A 353 -9.94 -21.41 -9.40
N THR A 354 -9.90 -20.16 -8.92
CA THR A 354 -10.51 -19.76 -7.66
C THR A 354 -11.37 -18.52 -7.81
N ASP A 355 -12.39 -18.39 -6.96
CA ASP A 355 -13.19 -17.18 -6.86
C ASP A 355 -12.48 -16.05 -6.07
N GLU A 356 -13.17 -14.91 -5.91
CA GLU A 356 -12.68 -13.74 -5.16
C GLU A 356 -12.42 -14.02 -3.67
N LYS A 357 -12.97 -15.11 -3.12
CA LYS A 357 -12.79 -15.55 -1.73
C LYS A 357 -11.72 -16.63 -1.59
N GLY A 358 -11.10 -17.05 -2.68
CA GLY A 358 -10.09 -18.11 -2.71
C GLY A 358 -10.66 -19.53 -2.68
N GLU A 359 -11.95 -19.73 -2.95
CA GLU A 359 -12.57 -21.05 -3.08
C GLU A 359 -12.29 -21.65 -4.47
N ALA A 360 -11.88 -22.91 -4.53
CA ALA A 360 -11.60 -23.59 -5.80
C ALA A 360 -12.89 -23.93 -6.56
N PHE A 361 -13.05 -23.44 -7.80
CA PHE A 361 -14.28 -23.61 -8.59
C PHE A 361 -14.68 -25.05 -8.86
N PHE A 362 -13.69 -25.96 -8.98
CA PHE A 362 -13.93 -27.37 -9.26
C PHE A 362 -14.30 -28.18 -8.01
N LEU A 363 -14.01 -27.66 -6.82
CA LEU A 363 -14.20 -28.40 -5.58
C LEU A 363 -15.62 -28.15 -5.04
N ASP A 364 -16.58 -28.91 -5.53
CA ASP A 364 -17.92 -28.98 -4.95
C ASP A 364 -18.07 -30.17 -3.98
N ASP A 365 -19.28 -30.32 -3.43
CA ASP A 365 -19.60 -31.39 -2.48
C ASP A 365 -19.25 -32.78 -3.06
N ASP A 366 -19.59 -33.06 -4.32
CA ASP A 366 -19.36 -34.36 -4.96
C ASP A 366 -17.86 -34.56 -5.29
N ALA A 367 -17.19 -33.54 -5.81
CA ALA A 367 -15.75 -33.57 -6.11
C ALA A 367 -14.91 -33.74 -4.83
N SER A 368 -15.34 -33.15 -3.71
CA SER A 368 -14.65 -33.31 -2.41
C SER A 368 -14.67 -34.76 -1.91
N VAL A 369 -15.80 -35.46 -2.11
CA VAL A 369 -15.96 -36.88 -1.79
C VAL A 369 -15.13 -37.74 -2.75
N ALA A 370 -15.18 -37.45 -4.05
CA ALA A 370 -14.40 -38.17 -5.06
C ALA A 370 -12.88 -38.07 -4.80
N LEU A 371 -12.41 -36.87 -4.42
CA LEU A 371 -11.02 -36.62 -4.05
C LEU A 371 -10.61 -37.42 -2.80
N ALA A 372 -11.40 -37.37 -1.74
CA ALA A 372 -11.13 -38.14 -0.53
C ALA A 372 -11.11 -39.66 -0.83
N ARG A 373 -12.05 -40.14 -1.64
CA ARG A 373 -12.15 -41.55 -2.05
C ARG A 373 -10.91 -42.00 -2.82
N SER A 374 -10.51 -41.25 -3.85
CA SER A 374 -9.35 -41.57 -4.69
C SER A 374 -8.06 -41.67 -3.87
N TYR A 375 -7.82 -40.73 -2.94
CA TYR A 375 -6.65 -40.78 -2.06
C TYR A 375 -6.72 -41.92 -1.04
N LEU A 376 -7.89 -42.20 -0.45
CA LEU A 376 -8.06 -43.32 0.48
C LEU A 376 -7.87 -44.67 -0.19
N ASP A 377 -8.42 -44.85 -1.39
CA ASP A 377 -8.26 -46.08 -2.18
C ASP A 377 -6.79 -46.33 -2.55
N ALA A 378 -6.06 -45.27 -2.95
CA ALA A 378 -4.64 -45.36 -3.25
C ALA A 378 -3.81 -45.73 -1.99
N ILE A 379 -4.11 -45.11 -0.84
CA ILE A 379 -3.44 -45.42 0.43
C ILE A 379 -3.72 -46.87 0.87
N LYS A 380 -4.99 -47.30 0.83
CA LYS A 380 -5.41 -48.65 1.25
C LYS A 380 -4.80 -49.73 0.34
N ARG A 381 -4.81 -49.52 -0.99
CA ARG A 381 -4.26 -50.48 -1.96
C ARG A 381 -2.74 -50.68 -1.81
N ASN A 382 -2.02 -49.63 -1.42
CA ASN A 382 -0.57 -49.66 -1.26
C ASN A 382 -0.11 -49.94 0.19
N SER A 383 -1.04 -50.20 1.12
CA SER A 383 -0.75 -50.60 2.49
C SER A 383 -0.66 -52.13 2.60
N ASP A 384 0.22 -52.62 3.49
CA ASP A 384 0.43 -54.06 3.73
C ASP A 384 -0.52 -54.63 4.81
N ILE A 385 -1.55 -53.87 5.21
CA ILE A 385 -2.52 -54.20 6.28
C ILE A 385 -3.77 -54.87 5.69
N GLU A 386 -4.41 -55.78 6.44
CA GLU A 386 -5.70 -56.37 6.05
C GLU A 386 -6.76 -55.29 5.87
N SER A 387 -7.51 -55.32 4.76
CA SER A 387 -8.58 -54.38 4.47
C SER A 387 -9.70 -54.47 5.52
N ALA A 388 -10.43 -53.36 5.71
CA ALA A 388 -11.60 -53.33 6.57
C ALA A 388 -12.66 -54.36 6.12
N PRO A 389 -13.45 -54.93 7.05
CA PRO A 389 -14.58 -55.78 6.70
C PRO A 389 -15.56 -55.05 5.76
N GLU A 390 -16.15 -55.76 4.79
CA GLU A 390 -17.11 -55.18 3.82
C GLU A 390 -18.28 -54.45 4.52
N GLU A 391 -18.76 -54.99 5.65
CA GLU A 391 -19.82 -54.39 6.47
C GLU A 391 -19.41 -53.02 7.07
N VAL A 392 -18.12 -52.82 7.36
CA VAL A 392 -17.59 -51.55 7.89
C VAL A 392 -17.36 -50.55 6.76
N GLU A 393 -16.89 -50.99 5.60
CA GLU A 393 -16.75 -50.10 4.44
C GLU A 393 -18.13 -49.62 3.95
N GLU A 394 -19.15 -50.50 3.92
CA GLU A 394 -20.50 -50.13 3.49
C GLU A 394 -21.18 -49.13 4.44
N ALA A 395 -21.00 -49.29 5.76
CA ALA A 395 -21.52 -48.36 6.78
C ALA A 395 -20.98 -46.93 6.62
N PHE A 396 -19.77 -46.81 6.08
CA PHE A 396 -19.00 -45.58 5.88
C PHE A 396 -18.91 -45.17 4.39
N ASP A 397 -19.83 -45.64 3.53
CA ASP A 397 -19.91 -45.26 2.11
C ASP A 397 -18.59 -45.50 1.32
N ASN A 398 -17.85 -46.55 1.70
CA ASN A 398 -16.50 -46.93 1.27
C ASN A 398 -15.40 -45.87 1.55
N LEU A 399 -15.63 -44.98 2.50
CA LEU A 399 -14.73 -43.90 2.89
C LEU A 399 -14.14 -44.10 4.29
N TYR A 400 -14.20 -45.34 4.84
CA TYR A 400 -13.78 -45.61 6.22
C TYR A 400 -12.39 -45.00 6.50
N PRO A 401 -12.23 -44.22 7.59
CA PRO A 401 -13.16 -44.04 8.73
C PRO A 401 -14.20 -42.92 8.59
N PHE A 402 -14.36 -42.31 7.43
CA PHE A 402 -15.31 -41.23 7.13
C PHE A 402 -16.53 -41.72 6.37
N ASN A 403 -17.60 -40.93 6.28
CA ASN A 403 -18.72 -41.16 5.35
C ASN A 403 -18.94 -39.92 4.47
N GLU A 404 -19.82 -39.98 3.47
CA GLU A 404 -20.02 -38.85 2.55
C GLU A 404 -20.44 -37.58 3.32
N ARG A 405 -21.33 -37.75 4.31
CA ARG A 405 -21.77 -36.67 5.21
C ARG A 405 -20.59 -36.02 5.94
N PHE A 406 -19.67 -36.79 6.49
CA PHE A 406 -18.52 -36.28 7.23
C PHE A 406 -17.64 -35.42 6.31
N ILE A 407 -17.36 -35.89 5.10
CA ILE A 407 -16.53 -35.15 4.13
C ILE A 407 -17.23 -33.86 3.70
N HIS A 408 -18.55 -33.88 3.42
CA HIS A 408 -19.29 -32.65 3.12
C HIS A 408 -19.28 -31.65 4.27
N VAL A 409 -19.48 -32.13 5.51
CA VAL A 409 -19.45 -31.26 6.69
C VAL A 409 -18.05 -30.69 6.88
N ALA A 410 -17.01 -31.51 6.83
CA ALA A 410 -15.64 -31.06 6.97
C ALA A 410 -15.24 -30.08 5.87
N PHE A 411 -15.62 -30.36 4.62
CA PHE A 411 -15.37 -29.47 3.49
C PHE A 411 -16.04 -28.10 3.63
N ARG A 412 -17.32 -28.09 4.04
CA ARG A 412 -18.08 -26.84 4.24
C ARG A 412 -17.59 -26.01 5.43
N GLN A 413 -16.96 -26.66 6.41
CA GLN A 413 -16.43 -26.04 7.63
C GLN A 413 -14.91 -25.79 7.55
N LEU A 414 -14.25 -26.03 6.41
CA LEU A 414 -12.82 -25.73 6.23
C LEU A 414 -12.57 -24.23 6.35
N ASN A 415 -11.57 -23.88 7.16
CA ASN A 415 -11.10 -22.53 7.39
C ASN A 415 -9.57 -22.54 7.55
N ASP A 416 -8.86 -21.61 6.93
CA ASP A 416 -7.40 -21.49 7.00
C ASP A 416 -7.05 -20.11 7.58
N GLU A 417 -6.79 -20.06 8.89
CA GLU A 417 -6.28 -18.86 9.58
C GLU A 417 -7.15 -17.60 9.35
N GLY A 418 -8.48 -17.72 9.43
CA GLY A 418 -9.44 -16.61 9.24
C GLY A 418 -9.86 -16.39 7.78
N SER A 419 -9.34 -17.19 6.85
CA SER A 419 -9.75 -17.19 5.44
C SER A 419 -10.67 -18.37 5.15
N SER A 420 -11.84 -18.12 4.55
CA SER A 420 -12.79 -19.14 4.06
C SER A 420 -12.26 -19.92 2.84
N ARG A 421 -10.94 -20.11 2.73
CA ARG A 421 -10.27 -20.81 1.64
C ARG A 421 -10.69 -22.27 1.64
N LYS A 422 -11.38 -22.67 0.57
CA LYS A 422 -11.75 -24.06 0.31
C LYS A 422 -10.91 -24.59 -0.83
N THR A 423 -9.81 -25.25 -0.48
CA THR A 423 -8.92 -25.85 -1.46
C THR A 423 -8.82 -27.37 -1.28
N PRO A 424 -8.61 -28.13 -2.37
CA PRO A 424 -8.43 -29.59 -2.32
C PRO A 424 -7.32 -29.98 -1.35
N ARG A 425 -6.27 -29.16 -1.29
CA ARG A 425 -5.09 -29.45 -0.50
C ARG A 425 -5.32 -29.28 0.99
N LEU A 426 -6.12 -28.29 1.39
CA LEU A 426 -6.52 -28.11 2.79
C LEU A 426 -7.38 -29.27 3.28
N LEU A 427 -8.31 -29.77 2.45
CA LEU A 427 -9.10 -30.96 2.79
C LEU A 427 -8.22 -32.20 3.04
N LEU A 428 -7.26 -32.48 2.15
CA LEU A 428 -6.37 -33.65 2.27
C LEU A 428 -5.37 -33.49 3.43
N LEU A 429 -4.53 -32.45 3.33
CA LEU A 429 -4.10 -31.56 4.42
C LEU A 429 -4.47 -31.87 5.86
N ARG A 430 -5.48 -31.11 6.24
CA ARG A 430 -5.86 -30.79 7.59
C ARG A 430 -6.99 -31.70 8.05
N VAL A 431 -7.76 -32.31 7.15
CA VAL A 431 -8.86 -33.22 7.52
C VAL A 431 -8.43 -34.67 7.37
N VAL A 432 -8.20 -35.12 6.13
CA VAL A 432 -7.99 -36.55 5.84
C VAL A 432 -6.72 -37.06 6.51
N LYS A 433 -5.57 -36.41 6.28
CA LYS A 433 -4.29 -36.83 6.86
C LYS A 433 -4.27 -36.71 8.38
N HIS A 434 -4.83 -35.64 8.95
CA HIS A 434 -4.91 -35.45 10.40
C HIS A 434 -5.68 -36.59 11.08
N CYS A 435 -6.86 -36.94 10.54
CA CYS A 435 -7.68 -38.01 11.07
C CYS A 435 -7.06 -39.40 10.85
N LEU A 436 -6.41 -39.66 9.71
CA LEU A 436 -5.76 -40.96 9.44
C LEU A 436 -4.52 -41.20 10.33
N LYS A 437 -3.82 -40.15 10.76
CA LYS A 437 -2.65 -40.24 11.66
C LYS A 437 -3.03 -40.22 13.14
N SER A 438 -4.28 -39.94 13.46
CA SER A 438 -4.79 -39.92 14.83
C SER A 438 -5.12 -41.34 15.30
N SER A 439 -4.78 -41.67 16.54
CA SER A 439 -5.25 -42.90 17.21
C SER A 439 -6.73 -42.84 17.60
N TRP A 440 -7.31 -41.64 17.57
CA TRP A 440 -8.70 -41.35 17.93
C TRP A 440 -9.62 -41.34 16.70
N PRO A 441 -10.90 -41.72 16.86
CA PRO A 441 -11.91 -41.61 15.79
C PRO A 441 -12.04 -40.19 15.24
N PRO A 442 -12.52 -40.01 13.98
CA PRO A 442 -12.57 -38.70 13.33
C PRO A 442 -13.32 -37.63 14.12
N TYR A 443 -14.45 -37.95 14.76
CA TYR A 443 -15.23 -36.98 15.55
C TYR A 443 -14.47 -36.42 16.77
N GLU A 444 -13.47 -37.14 17.29
CA GLU A 444 -12.65 -36.74 18.43
C GLU A 444 -11.34 -36.09 17.96
N ALA A 445 -10.73 -36.61 16.89
CA ALA A 445 -9.55 -36.02 16.25
C ALA A 445 -9.80 -34.59 15.77
N MET A 446 -11.00 -34.31 15.24
CA MET A 446 -11.38 -32.98 14.75
C MET A 446 -11.49 -31.92 15.84
N LYS A 447 -11.63 -32.28 17.12
CA LYS A 447 -11.61 -31.28 18.22
C LYS A 447 -10.28 -30.58 18.41
N SER A 448 -9.19 -31.22 17.95
CA SER A 448 -7.84 -30.68 18.01
C SER A 448 -7.42 -29.98 16.72
N ASN A 449 -8.35 -29.86 15.76
CA ASN A 449 -8.09 -29.32 14.44
C ASN A 449 -8.54 -27.87 14.35
N SER A 450 -7.59 -26.94 14.30
CA SER A 450 -7.85 -25.50 14.18
C SER A 450 -8.29 -25.07 12.78
N PHE A 451 -8.27 -25.98 11.79
CA PHE A 451 -8.55 -25.68 10.38
C PHE A 451 -9.97 -26.06 9.95
N VAL A 452 -10.79 -26.58 10.86
CA VAL A 452 -12.18 -26.92 10.57
C VAL A 452 -13.07 -26.49 11.72
N ASP A 453 -14.02 -25.61 11.41
CA ASP A 453 -14.98 -25.10 12.38
C ASP A 453 -15.91 -26.21 12.89
N THR A 454 -16.38 -26.07 14.13
CA THR A 454 -17.21 -27.11 14.77
C THR A 454 -18.65 -27.08 14.22
N PRO A 455 -19.21 -28.20 13.73
CA PRO A 455 -20.54 -28.22 13.15
C PRO A 455 -21.66 -28.02 14.20
N MET A 456 -22.73 -27.33 13.81
CA MET A 456 -23.79 -26.79 14.70
C MET A 456 -24.97 -27.71 15.07
N LEU A 457 -24.92 -29.00 14.75
CA LEU A 457 -26.04 -29.90 15.06
C LEU A 457 -26.06 -30.19 16.57
N GLU A 458 -26.76 -29.34 17.34
CA GLU A 458 -26.86 -29.46 18.79
C GLU A 458 -28.06 -30.29 19.25
N ILE A 459 -27.75 -31.50 19.68
CA ILE A 459 -28.66 -32.33 20.48
C ILE A 459 -28.73 -31.79 21.91
N ASP A 460 -29.78 -32.17 22.63
CA ASP A 460 -30.08 -31.66 23.97
C ASP A 460 -28.89 -31.77 24.94
N ALA A 461 -28.71 -30.73 25.77
CA ALA A 461 -27.64 -30.63 26.75
C ALA A 461 -27.71 -31.71 27.87
N THR A 462 -28.71 -32.58 27.84
CA THR A 462 -28.84 -33.77 28.68
C THR A 462 -28.09 -34.98 28.15
N TYR A 463 -27.76 -35.04 26.85
CA TYR A 463 -26.98 -36.15 26.27
C TYR A 463 -25.47 -35.98 26.54
N ASP A 464 -24.76 -37.10 26.72
CA ASP A 464 -23.31 -37.10 26.91
C ASP A 464 -22.56 -36.45 25.73
N GLN A 465 -21.42 -35.84 26.02
CA GLN A 465 -20.60 -35.10 25.04
C GLN A 465 -20.25 -35.94 23.80
N ILE A 466 -20.00 -37.24 23.99
CA ILE A 466 -19.67 -38.18 22.90
C ILE A 466 -20.78 -38.24 21.84
N TYR A 467 -22.05 -38.27 22.27
CA TYR A 467 -23.19 -38.29 21.34
C TYR A 467 -23.36 -36.96 20.62
N ARG A 468 -23.02 -35.84 21.27
CA ARG A 468 -23.02 -34.51 20.63
C ARG A 468 -21.96 -34.43 19.56
N ASP A 469 -20.75 -34.86 19.87
CA ASP A 469 -19.64 -34.78 18.92
C ASP A 469 -19.90 -35.64 17.69
N ILE A 470 -20.47 -36.83 17.86
CA ILE A 470 -20.78 -37.72 16.72
C ILE A 470 -21.97 -37.22 15.92
N SER A 471 -23.02 -36.73 16.56
CA SER A 471 -24.17 -36.16 15.85
C SER A 471 -23.81 -34.89 15.08
N ARG A 472 -22.82 -34.12 15.53
CA ARG A 472 -22.28 -32.97 14.78
C ARG A 472 -21.66 -33.37 13.44
N TRP A 473 -20.90 -34.47 13.41
CA TRP A 473 -20.16 -34.90 12.22
C TRP A 473 -20.91 -35.90 11.33
N TYR A 474 -21.61 -36.86 11.94
CA TYR A 474 -22.29 -37.97 11.25
C TYR A 474 -23.82 -37.86 11.25
N GLY A 475 -24.38 -36.81 11.87
CA GLY A 475 -25.83 -36.64 12.02
C GLY A 475 -26.53 -36.18 10.74
N VAL A 476 -27.74 -36.72 10.54
CA VAL A 476 -28.71 -36.35 9.51
C VAL A 476 -30.00 -35.90 10.18
N GLU A 477 -30.62 -34.81 9.72
CA GLU A 477 -31.89 -34.37 10.28
C GLU A 477 -33.04 -35.30 9.87
N LEU A 478 -33.86 -35.70 10.85
CA LEU A 478 -35.06 -36.53 10.67
C LEU A 478 -36.25 -35.85 11.36
N ASP A 479 -37.48 -36.22 11.00
CA ASP A 479 -38.73 -35.59 11.50
C ASP A 479 -38.87 -35.51 13.04
N ASN A 480 -38.12 -36.34 13.77
CA ASN A 480 -38.19 -36.47 15.23
C ASN A 480 -36.87 -36.10 15.95
N GLY A 481 -35.86 -35.56 15.25
CA GLY A 481 -34.57 -35.24 15.87
C GLY A 481 -33.36 -35.39 14.92
N ILE A 482 -32.16 -35.47 15.49
CA ILE A 482 -30.93 -35.71 14.72
C ILE A 482 -30.63 -37.22 14.76
N GLY A 483 -30.50 -37.85 13.59
CA GLY A 483 -30.24 -39.29 13.43
C GLY A 483 -28.79 -39.61 13.06
N VAL A 484 -28.19 -40.59 13.74
CA VAL A 484 -26.86 -41.15 13.39
C VAL A 484 -27.01 -42.64 13.07
N LYS A 485 -26.37 -43.14 12.00
CA LYS A 485 -26.39 -44.57 11.65
C LYS A 485 -25.86 -45.40 12.82
N THR A 486 -26.61 -46.43 13.23
CA THR A 486 -26.26 -47.28 14.38
C THR A 486 -24.93 -48.03 14.20
N GLU A 487 -24.61 -48.42 12.97
CA GLU A 487 -23.35 -49.08 12.61
C GLU A 487 -22.11 -48.19 12.83
N VAL A 488 -22.24 -46.87 12.72
CA VAL A 488 -21.15 -45.91 13.02
C VAL A 488 -20.85 -45.89 14.53
N LEU A 489 -21.90 -45.94 15.36
CA LEU A 489 -21.77 -46.00 16.82
C LEU A 489 -21.16 -47.34 17.28
N ASP A 490 -21.60 -48.45 16.66
CA ASP A 490 -21.08 -49.79 16.95
C ASP A 490 -19.60 -49.93 16.55
N THR A 491 -19.21 -49.38 15.39
CA THR A 491 -17.83 -49.42 14.89
C THR A 491 -16.86 -48.63 15.78
N PHE A 492 -17.29 -47.50 16.35
CA PHE A 492 -16.49 -46.73 17.30
C PHE A 492 -16.62 -47.23 18.77
N GLY A 493 -17.38 -48.30 19.01
CA GLY A 493 -17.47 -48.95 20.32
C GLY A 493 -18.26 -48.17 21.36
N ILE A 494 -19.28 -47.41 20.94
CA ILE A 494 -20.01 -46.46 21.80
C ILE A 494 -21.26 -47.14 22.35
N PRO A 495 -21.32 -47.38 23.68
CA PRO A 495 -22.39 -48.18 24.27
C PRO A 495 -23.68 -47.37 24.43
N PHE A 496 -24.81 -47.88 23.95
CA PHE A 496 -26.12 -47.32 24.27
C PHE A 496 -26.41 -47.41 25.78
N SER A 497 -26.56 -46.26 26.44
CA SER A 497 -26.98 -46.16 27.84
C SER A 497 -28.51 -46.35 27.95
N GLU A 498 -28.99 -47.27 28.80
CA GLU A 498 -30.43 -47.43 29.09
C GLU A 498 -31.07 -46.18 29.76
N SER A 499 -30.26 -45.18 30.16
CA SER A 499 -30.67 -43.93 30.79
C SER A 499 -30.99 -42.79 29.82
N ASP A 500 -30.55 -42.90 28.57
CA ASP A 500 -30.65 -41.82 27.60
C ASP A 500 -31.84 -42.17 26.69
N ASN A 501 -32.85 -41.30 26.59
CA ASN A 501 -34.08 -41.55 25.83
C ASN A 501 -33.85 -41.59 24.31
N ILE A 502 -32.86 -42.36 23.83
CA ILE A 502 -32.47 -42.51 22.43
C ILE A 502 -33.49 -43.43 21.75
N SER A 503 -34.17 -42.92 20.73
CA SER A 503 -35.11 -43.71 19.95
C SER A 503 -34.44 -44.26 18.70
N VAL A 504 -34.41 -45.58 18.53
CA VAL A 504 -33.84 -46.23 17.34
C VAL A 504 -34.96 -46.48 16.33
N LYS A 505 -34.83 -45.94 15.11
CA LYS A 505 -35.81 -46.11 14.03
C LYS A 505 -35.08 -46.26 12.70
N ASN A 506 -35.39 -47.32 11.95
CA ASN A 506 -34.84 -47.62 10.61
C ASN A 506 -33.31 -47.43 10.53
N GLU A 507 -32.53 -48.14 11.36
CA GLU A 507 -31.05 -48.11 11.37
C GLU A 507 -30.39 -46.83 11.90
N TYR A 508 -31.17 -45.80 12.28
CA TYR A 508 -30.67 -44.57 12.92
C TYR A 508 -31.00 -44.51 14.42
N ALA A 509 -30.05 -44.02 15.22
CA ALA A 509 -30.24 -43.54 16.58
C ALA A 509 -30.63 -42.06 16.56
N ILE A 510 -31.82 -41.72 17.08
CA ILE A 510 -32.40 -40.37 17.03
C ILE A 510 -32.28 -39.67 18.38
N PHE A 511 -31.72 -38.44 18.37
CA PHE A 511 -31.50 -37.57 19.52
C PHE A 511 -32.39 -36.31 19.47
N GLU A 512 -32.86 -35.83 20.64
CA GLU A 512 -33.68 -34.61 20.78
C GLU A 512 -32.83 -33.33 20.62
N LYS A 513 -33.39 -32.19 20.16
CA LYS A 513 -32.68 -30.90 19.93
C LYS A 513 -32.58 -30.03 21.21
N GLY A 514 -31.47 -29.30 21.43
CA GLY A 514 -31.17 -28.56 22.68
C GLY A 514 -31.67 -27.10 22.81
N GLN A 515 -31.54 -26.49 24.01
CA GLN A 515 -32.20 -25.23 24.44
C GLN A 515 -31.79 -23.94 23.68
N TRP A 516 -30.67 -23.95 22.95
CA TRP A 516 -30.23 -22.86 22.07
C TRP A 516 -30.92 -22.84 20.69
N SER A 517 -31.69 -23.88 20.39
CA SER A 517 -32.56 -23.96 19.19
C SER A 517 -33.72 -22.93 19.18
N GLY A 518 -33.83 -22.08 20.21
CA GLY A 518 -34.81 -21.01 20.37
C GLY A 518 -34.41 -19.63 19.80
N LEU A 519 -33.27 -19.49 19.13
CA LEU A 519 -32.88 -18.28 18.38
C LEU A 519 -33.59 -18.14 17.02
N ASN A 520 -34.68 -18.86 16.80
CA ASN A 520 -35.66 -18.50 15.78
C ASN A 520 -36.47 -17.29 16.26
N PRO A 521 -36.66 -16.26 15.42
CA PRO A 521 -37.32 -15.04 15.86
C PRO A 521 -38.72 -15.36 16.37
N ARG A 522 -39.02 -14.95 17.61
CA ARG A 522 -40.38 -14.47 17.88
C ARG A 522 -40.57 -13.25 17.00
N GLU A 523 -41.71 -13.22 16.30
CA GLU A 523 -42.18 -12.10 15.50
C GLU A 523 -41.76 -10.75 16.12
N LYS A 524 -41.24 -9.87 15.25
CA LYS A 524 -40.76 -8.50 15.54
C LYS A 524 -41.34 -7.91 16.84
N PRO A 525 -40.52 -7.35 17.75
CA PRO A 525 -41.08 -6.54 18.82
C PRO A 525 -41.89 -5.39 18.20
N PRO A 526 -43.06 -5.03 18.78
CA PRO A 526 -43.90 -3.98 18.23
C PRO A 526 -43.12 -2.68 18.26
N VAL A 527 -43.10 -1.99 17.11
CA VAL A 527 -42.57 -0.63 16.97
C VAL A 527 -43.26 0.26 18.02
N PRO A 528 -42.53 0.99 18.87
CA PRO A 528 -43.14 1.99 19.73
C PRO A 528 -43.69 3.12 18.86
N ASP A 529 -45.00 3.36 18.91
CA ASP A 529 -45.63 4.56 18.37
C ASP A 529 -45.09 5.80 19.11
N HIS A 530 -44.05 6.42 18.57
CA HIS A 530 -43.77 7.83 18.83
C HIS A 530 -44.35 8.66 17.69
N GLN A 531 -45.61 9.08 17.88
CA GLN A 531 -46.14 10.26 17.22
C GLN A 531 -45.30 11.48 17.63
N VAL A 532 -44.52 12.01 16.70
CA VAL A 532 -44.11 13.40 16.73
C VAL A 532 -44.99 14.11 15.69
N ASP A 533 -45.88 14.97 16.20
CA ASP A 533 -46.66 15.91 15.40
C ASP A 533 -45.73 16.86 14.66
N GLU A 534 -45.50 16.64 13.36
CA GLU A 534 -45.10 17.72 12.46
C GLU A 534 -45.96 17.68 11.19
N LYS A 535 -46.90 18.62 11.12
CA LYS A 535 -47.64 18.98 9.91
C LYS A 535 -46.65 19.42 8.81
N PRO A 536 -46.95 19.07 7.56
CA PRO A 536 -47.19 20.14 6.58
C PRO A 536 -48.50 19.94 5.80
N GLU A 537 -49.11 21.06 5.45
CA GLU A 537 -50.35 21.20 4.69
C GLU A 537 -50.10 21.13 3.17
N GLU A 538 -51.06 20.52 2.46
CA GLU A 538 -51.51 20.76 1.06
C GLU A 538 -50.48 20.47 -0.08
N ASP A 539 -50.80 19.86 -1.23
CA ASP A 539 -52.10 19.66 -1.89
C ASP A 539 -52.00 18.64 -3.06
N ASP A 540 -53.17 18.14 -3.47
CA ASP A 540 -53.59 17.69 -4.82
C ASP A 540 -53.30 16.27 -5.38
N LYS A 541 -54.36 15.43 -5.22
CA LYS A 541 -55.28 14.87 -6.25
C LYS A 541 -54.88 13.77 -7.26
N ASN A 542 -55.73 12.74 -7.23
CA ASN A 542 -56.37 11.92 -8.29
C ASN A 542 -56.00 10.42 -8.21
N GLU A 543 -56.91 9.54 -7.81
CA GLU A 543 -58.17 9.03 -8.43
C GLU A 543 -57.94 7.69 -9.16
N ASP A 544 -58.73 6.71 -8.70
CA ASP A 544 -59.37 5.60 -9.44
C ASP A 544 -58.52 4.38 -9.85
N GLU A 545 -59.01 3.14 -9.90
CA GLU A 545 -60.25 2.43 -9.53
C GLU A 545 -59.96 0.92 -9.77
N ASP A 546 -60.96 0.09 -9.48
CA ASP A 546 -61.15 -1.31 -9.92
C ASP A 546 -60.62 -2.44 -9.03
N VAL A 547 -61.43 -3.11 -8.21
CA VAL A 547 -62.70 -3.87 -8.40
C VAL A 547 -62.43 -5.39 -8.40
N SER A 548 -63.03 -5.99 -7.37
CA SER A 548 -63.34 -7.39 -7.07
C SER A 548 -63.64 -8.32 -8.24
N GLU A 549 -63.40 -9.63 -8.04
CA GLU A 549 -64.48 -10.63 -8.18
C GLU A 549 -64.16 -11.96 -7.47
N GLU A 550 -65.11 -12.42 -6.66
CA GLU A 550 -65.20 -13.74 -6.03
C GLU A 550 -65.75 -14.79 -7.01
N GLY A 551 -65.35 -16.06 -6.87
CA GLY A 551 -65.96 -17.18 -7.59
C GLY A 551 -65.58 -18.58 -7.08
N LYS A 552 -66.31 -19.05 -6.05
CA LYS A 552 -66.83 -20.42 -5.72
C LYS A 552 -66.56 -21.57 -6.72
N SER A 553 -66.54 -22.87 -6.39
CA SER A 553 -66.61 -23.71 -5.18
C SER A 553 -66.46 -25.19 -5.59
N ASP A 554 -66.23 -26.06 -4.60
CA ASP A 554 -66.60 -27.48 -4.48
C ASP A 554 -65.53 -28.59 -4.62
N ASP A 555 -65.31 -29.23 -3.45
CA ASP A 555 -65.14 -30.66 -3.12
C ASP A 555 -64.10 -31.54 -3.83
N ASP A 556 -63.15 -32.06 -3.03
CA ASP A 556 -63.12 -33.51 -2.72
C ASP A 556 -62.15 -33.79 -1.54
N GLU A 557 -62.67 -34.51 -0.53
CA GLU A 557 -61.87 -35.16 0.52
C GLU A 557 -61.09 -36.34 -0.08
N GLN A 558 -59.76 -36.34 0.05
CA GLN A 558 -58.99 -37.58 0.08
C GLN A 558 -57.71 -37.41 0.90
N ASP A 559 -57.61 -38.21 1.96
CA ASP A 559 -56.39 -38.49 2.72
C ASP A 559 -55.24 -38.85 1.77
N SER A 560 -54.15 -38.07 1.84
CA SER A 560 -52.81 -38.53 1.48
C SER A 560 -51.81 -37.83 2.40
N GLU A 561 -51.01 -38.66 3.06
CA GLU A 561 -49.89 -38.31 3.92
C GLU A 561 -49.02 -37.23 3.27
N GLU A 562 -49.07 -36.00 3.78
CA GLU A 562 -48.11 -34.95 3.43
C GLU A 562 -46.88 -35.09 4.32
N ASP A 563 -45.78 -35.45 3.68
CA ASP A 563 -44.41 -35.23 4.14
C ASP A 563 -44.30 -33.83 4.74
N LYS A 564 -43.93 -33.76 6.02
CA LYS A 564 -43.52 -32.51 6.64
C LYS A 564 -42.22 -32.07 5.97
N LYS A 565 -42.32 -31.26 4.92
CA LYS A 565 -41.22 -30.36 4.57
C LYS A 565 -40.91 -29.56 5.83
N GLN A 566 -39.67 -29.68 6.32
CA GLN A 566 -39.13 -28.71 7.25
C GLN A 566 -39.42 -27.33 6.65
N ASP A 567 -40.06 -26.43 7.42
CA ASP A 567 -40.10 -25.02 7.03
C ASP A 567 -38.65 -24.58 6.90
N GLU A 568 -38.19 -24.48 5.66
CA GLU A 568 -36.88 -23.98 5.30
C GLU A 568 -36.77 -22.59 5.95
N LEU A 569 -35.92 -22.48 6.97
CA LEU A 569 -35.50 -21.19 7.51
C LEU A 569 -35.19 -20.28 6.32
N THR A 570 -35.75 -19.07 6.28
CA THR A 570 -35.35 -18.12 5.24
C THR A 570 -33.84 -17.94 5.30
N ASP A 571 -33.18 -17.74 4.16
CA ASP A 571 -31.72 -17.68 4.10
C ASP A 571 -31.16 -16.62 5.08
N GLU A 572 -31.87 -15.50 5.25
CA GLU A 572 -31.55 -14.46 6.25
C GLU A 572 -31.58 -14.95 7.70
N GLN A 573 -32.52 -15.83 8.05
CA GLN A 573 -32.65 -16.36 9.41
C GLN A 573 -31.56 -17.40 9.70
N ARG A 574 -31.19 -18.23 8.71
CA ARG A 574 -30.04 -19.14 8.82
C ARG A 574 -28.74 -18.37 8.98
N GLU A 575 -28.58 -17.31 8.19
CA GLU A 575 -27.38 -16.48 8.23
C GLU A 575 -27.21 -15.81 9.60
N ARG A 576 -28.26 -15.19 10.14
CA ARG A 576 -28.22 -14.55 11.47
C ARG A 576 -27.93 -15.52 12.60
N GLN A 577 -28.47 -16.74 12.54
CA GLN A 577 -28.17 -17.79 13.53
C GLN A 577 -26.71 -18.23 13.45
N ARG A 578 -26.17 -18.34 12.25
CA ARG A 578 -24.75 -18.62 12.02
C ARG A 578 -23.87 -17.59 12.73
N LYS A 579 -24.15 -16.30 12.53
CA LYS A 579 -23.36 -15.19 13.11
C LYS A 579 -23.35 -15.15 14.64
N ILE A 580 -24.46 -15.55 15.27
CA ILE A 580 -24.58 -15.57 16.75
C ILE A 580 -23.78 -16.71 17.36
N GLN A 581 -23.77 -17.89 16.72
CA GLN A 581 -22.99 -19.02 17.21
C GLN A 581 -21.49 -18.75 17.08
N GLU A 582 -21.07 -18.26 15.91
CA GLU A 582 -19.66 -17.96 15.64
C GLU A 582 -19.11 -16.97 16.68
N PHE A 583 -19.94 -16.02 17.15
CA PHE A 583 -19.57 -15.12 18.24
C PHE A 583 -19.45 -15.83 19.60
N GLN A 584 -20.34 -16.78 19.90
CA GLN A 584 -20.30 -17.52 21.16
C GLN A 584 -19.08 -18.45 21.24
N ASP A 585 -18.75 -19.07 20.11
CA ASP A 585 -17.56 -19.89 19.97
C ASP A 585 -16.33 -19.00 20.19
N TRP A 586 -16.22 -17.86 19.49
CA TRP A 586 -15.13 -16.89 19.70
C TRP A 586 -14.99 -16.44 21.16
N VAL A 587 -16.07 -16.03 21.82
CA VAL A 587 -16.02 -15.60 23.24
C VAL A 587 -15.57 -16.72 24.19
N THR A 588 -15.86 -17.98 23.85
CA THR A 588 -15.64 -19.13 24.75
C THR A 588 -14.29 -19.82 24.50
N SER A 589 -13.87 -19.99 23.24
CA SER A 589 -12.65 -20.69 22.84
C SER A 589 -11.52 -19.76 22.38
N GLY A 590 -11.83 -18.54 21.93
CA GLY A 590 -10.83 -17.56 21.48
C GLY A 590 -10.21 -17.80 20.11
N GLU A 591 -10.82 -18.67 19.30
CA GLU A 591 -10.40 -18.97 17.92
C GLU A 591 -11.55 -18.65 16.95
N SER A 592 -11.21 -18.17 15.74
CA SER A 592 -12.04 -18.01 14.51
C SER A 592 -13.44 -17.42 14.72
N TYR A 593 -13.69 -16.24 14.15
CA TYR A 593 -15.00 -15.58 14.20
C TYR A 593 -15.49 -15.17 12.80
N PRO A 594 -15.98 -16.11 11.96
CA PRO A 594 -16.28 -15.86 10.53
C PRO A 594 -17.32 -14.76 10.23
N SER A 595 -18.12 -14.35 11.22
CA SER A 595 -19.05 -13.22 11.16
C SER A 595 -18.54 -12.00 11.93
N SER A 596 -17.22 -11.89 12.05
CA SER A 596 -16.48 -10.79 12.64
C SER A 596 -16.93 -9.45 12.06
N ASP A 597 -17.25 -9.38 10.76
CA ASP A 597 -17.83 -8.20 10.11
C ASP A 597 -19.07 -7.64 10.84
N THR A 598 -19.92 -8.50 11.40
CA THR A 598 -21.13 -8.04 12.10
C THR A 598 -20.80 -7.44 13.47
N LEU A 599 -19.83 -8.01 14.20
CA LEU A 599 -19.35 -7.39 15.43
C LEU A 599 -18.52 -6.14 15.14
N HIS A 600 -17.70 -6.17 14.09
CA HIS A 600 -16.93 -5.05 13.56
C HIS A 600 -17.85 -3.88 13.23
N ASP A 601 -18.93 -4.08 12.47
CA ASP A 601 -19.89 -3.02 12.13
C ASP A 601 -20.58 -2.47 13.39
N GLY A 602 -20.90 -3.35 14.33
CA GLY A 602 -21.35 -2.97 15.67
C GLY A 602 -20.34 -2.10 16.42
N ALA A 603 -19.06 -2.47 16.37
CA ALA A 603 -17.97 -1.80 17.07
C ALA A 603 -17.68 -0.44 16.44
N VAL A 604 -17.58 -0.36 15.12
CA VAL A 604 -17.47 0.88 14.34
C VAL A 604 -18.62 1.83 14.70
N ALA A 605 -19.87 1.35 14.65
CA ALA A 605 -21.02 2.16 15.02
C ALA A 605 -21.02 2.61 16.50
N THR A 606 -20.45 1.80 17.39
CA THR A 606 -20.27 2.16 18.80
C THR A 606 -19.23 3.29 18.95
N LEU A 607 -18.11 3.21 18.24
CA LEU A 607 -17.03 4.19 18.29
C LEU A 607 -17.47 5.55 17.68
N GLU A 608 -18.18 5.52 16.54
CA GLU A 608 -18.68 6.72 15.84
C GLU A 608 -19.86 7.40 16.54
N ARG A 609 -20.50 6.72 17.50
CA ARG A 609 -21.66 7.27 18.21
C ARG A 609 -21.32 8.55 18.99
N TRP A 610 -20.12 8.62 19.57
CA TRP A 610 -19.69 9.74 20.40
C TRP A 610 -18.48 10.50 19.83
N HIS A 611 -17.62 9.83 19.08
CA HIS A 611 -16.34 10.35 18.62
C HIS A 611 -16.20 10.34 17.10
N GLU A 612 -15.19 11.03 16.60
CA GLU A 612 -14.63 10.83 15.25
C GLU A 612 -13.25 10.19 15.43
N PRO A 613 -13.15 8.84 15.39
CA PRO A 613 -11.94 8.12 15.79
C PRO A 613 -10.77 8.32 14.83
N THR A 614 -11.05 8.28 13.52
CA THR A 614 -10.03 8.45 12.46
C THR A 614 -9.48 9.86 12.33
N ARG A 615 -10.00 10.84 13.07
CA ARG A 615 -9.55 12.23 13.00
C ARG A 615 -8.62 12.56 14.16
N LEU A 616 -7.37 12.89 13.83
CA LEU A 616 -6.44 13.55 14.72
C LEU A 616 -6.61 15.07 14.60
N SER A 617 -7.07 15.69 15.68
CA SER A 617 -7.29 17.14 15.81
C SER A 617 -7.14 17.55 17.28
N ASN A 618 -7.49 18.78 17.64
CA ASN A 618 -7.54 19.16 19.05
C ASN A 618 -8.54 18.28 19.83
N PRO A 619 -8.10 17.55 20.89
CA PRO A 619 -8.97 16.66 21.65
C PRO A 619 -10.03 17.41 22.48
N ASN A 620 -9.77 18.68 22.81
CA ASN A 620 -10.67 19.54 23.57
C ASN A 620 -11.63 20.35 22.67
N ALA A 621 -11.51 20.25 21.35
CA ALA A 621 -12.36 20.97 20.42
C ALA A 621 -13.77 20.37 20.36
N SER A 622 -14.77 21.25 20.39
CA SER A 622 -16.18 20.84 20.26
C SER A 622 -16.69 20.88 18.80
N THR A 623 -15.82 21.21 17.85
CA THR A 623 -16.19 21.39 16.43
C THR A 623 -15.84 20.15 15.62
N ARG A 624 -16.83 19.60 14.90
CA ARG A 624 -16.76 18.33 14.16
C ARG A 624 -16.39 18.48 12.67
N SER A 625 -16.22 19.71 12.20
CA SER A 625 -16.06 20.01 10.76
C SER A 625 -14.89 20.94 10.47
N VAL A 626 -13.86 20.92 11.33
CA VAL A 626 -12.62 21.67 11.14
C VAL A 626 -11.58 20.70 10.60
N GLY A 627 -10.59 21.21 9.87
CA GLY A 627 -9.49 20.44 9.31
C GLY A 627 -8.84 19.50 10.33
N GLY A 628 -8.32 18.37 9.86
CA GLY A 628 -7.62 17.42 10.68
C GLY A 628 -6.86 16.41 9.83
N ILE A 629 -6.01 15.63 10.50
CA ILE A 629 -5.35 14.50 9.88
C ILE A 629 -6.27 13.29 10.03
N TYR A 630 -6.63 12.68 8.91
CA TYR A 630 -7.52 11.53 8.84
C TYR A 630 -6.74 10.26 8.51
N PHE A 631 -6.99 9.18 9.25
CA PHE A 631 -6.63 7.84 8.82
C PHE A 631 -7.69 7.32 7.83
N ALA A 632 -7.31 7.17 6.57
CA ALA A 632 -8.19 6.87 5.44
C ALA A 632 -7.84 5.55 4.72
N ARG A 633 -7.30 4.55 5.44
CA ARG A 633 -7.14 3.18 4.92
C ARG A 633 -8.50 2.48 4.90
N GLY A 634 -8.98 2.12 3.71
CA GLY A 634 -10.29 1.47 3.53
C GLY A 634 -11.49 2.37 3.83
N ASP A 635 -12.69 1.76 3.91
CA ASP A 635 -13.98 2.48 4.04
C ASP A 635 -14.43 2.71 5.49
N SER A 636 -13.88 2.02 6.50
CA SER A 636 -14.26 2.09 7.92
C SER A 636 -13.05 2.32 8.86
N ILE A 637 -13.29 2.49 10.16
CA ILE A 637 -12.23 2.50 11.19
C ILE A 637 -11.59 1.10 11.22
N PRO A 638 -10.26 0.95 11.27
CA PRO A 638 -9.65 -0.35 11.50
C PRO A 638 -10.03 -0.85 12.89
N VAL A 639 -10.87 -1.86 12.92
CA VAL A 639 -11.21 -2.64 14.11
C VAL A 639 -10.81 -4.08 13.80
N SER A 640 -10.01 -4.66 14.67
CA SER A 640 -9.56 -6.04 14.61
C SER A 640 -10.25 -6.83 15.70
N ILE A 641 -10.36 -8.12 15.46
CA ILE A 641 -10.93 -9.04 16.44
C ILE A 641 -9.86 -10.10 16.69
N GLN A 642 -9.42 -10.17 17.95
CA GLN A 642 -8.33 -11.04 18.35
C GLN A 642 -8.63 -12.49 17.95
N GLY A 643 -7.72 -13.12 17.20
CA GLY A 643 -7.82 -14.51 16.74
C GLY A 643 -8.53 -14.74 15.40
N ASP A 644 -9.06 -13.71 14.72
CA ASP A 644 -9.72 -13.85 13.41
C ASP A 644 -9.39 -12.72 12.43
N GLN A 645 -9.80 -11.49 12.75
CA GLN A 645 -9.45 -10.28 11.97
C GLN A 645 -8.24 -9.58 12.57
N GLN A 646 -7.12 -10.26 12.79
CA GLN A 646 -5.86 -9.58 13.10
C GLN A 646 -5.33 -8.96 11.81
N ARG A 647 -5.74 -7.73 11.53
CA ARG A 647 -5.24 -6.99 10.37
C ARG A 647 -3.77 -6.64 10.65
N GLN A 648 -2.92 -6.78 9.63
CA GLN A 648 -1.60 -6.14 9.60
C GLN A 648 -1.76 -4.64 9.24
N ALA A 649 -2.69 -3.97 9.91
CA ALA A 649 -2.71 -2.51 9.91
C ALA A 649 -1.64 -2.04 10.90
N SER A 650 -0.96 -0.94 10.58
CA SER A 650 0.05 -0.36 11.48
C SER A 650 -0.60 0.11 12.79
N ILE A 651 -1.88 0.52 12.72
CA ILE A 651 -2.73 0.91 13.85
C ILE A 651 -4.10 0.23 13.75
N ASP A 652 -4.55 -0.41 14.84
CA ASP A 652 -5.83 -1.10 14.90
C ASP A 652 -6.43 -1.10 16.32
N ILE A 653 -7.77 -1.02 16.42
CA ILE A 653 -8.50 -1.23 17.68
C ILE A 653 -8.83 -2.72 17.80
N GLU A 654 -8.04 -3.44 18.60
CA GLU A 654 -8.24 -4.88 18.82
C GLU A 654 -9.33 -5.15 19.87
N LEU A 655 -10.34 -5.93 19.48
CA LEU A 655 -11.29 -6.52 20.41
C LEU A 655 -10.65 -7.77 21.05
N GLU A 656 -10.15 -7.60 22.26
CA GLU A 656 -9.50 -8.66 23.03
C GLU A 656 -10.47 -9.80 23.39
N TRP A 657 -9.99 -11.03 23.24
CA TRP A 657 -10.66 -12.23 23.71
C TRP A 657 -10.72 -12.28 25.24
N GLY A 658 -11.89 -12.61 25.77
CA GLY A 658 -12.06 -12.90 27.19
C GLY A 658 -13.50 -12.81 27.66
N SER A 659 -13.89 -13.70 28.59
CA SER A 659 -15.23 -13.72 29.19
C SER A 659 -15.60 -12.43 29.92
N ASP A 660 -14.61 -11.61 30.27
CA ASP A 660 -14.78 -10.36 31.00
C ASP A 660 -15.44 -9.26 30.15
N ASN A 661 -15.29 -9.33 28.82
CA ASN A 661 -15.90 -8.38 27.86
C ASN A 661 -17.15 -8.93 27.15
N ALA A 662 -17.55 -10.17 27.44
CA ALA A 662 -18.63 -10.89 26.75
C ALA A 662 -19.98 -10.13 26.76
N ASP A 663 -20.35 -9.53 27.89
CA ASP A 663 -21.60 -8.77 28.03
C ASP A 663 -21.59 -7.48 27.18
N LEU A 664 -20.44 -6.82 27.10
CA LEU A 664 -20.24 -5.62 26.28
C LEU A 664 -20.31 -5.98 24.79
N TYR A 665 -19.53 -6.96 24.35
CA TYR A 665 -19.48 -7.39 22.96
C TYR A 665 -20.80 -8.00 22.48
N THR A 666 -21.55 -8.66 23.36
CA THR A 666 -22.92 -9.12 23.03
C THR A 666 -23.84 -7.93 22.70
N THR A 667 -23.67 -6.80 23.38
CA THR A 667 -24.45 -5.59 23.12
C THR A 667 -24.03 -4.93 21.80
N ILE A 668 -22.74 -4.94 21.49
CA ILE A 668 -22.17 -4.45 20.23
C ILE A 668 -22.62 -5.33 19.05
N LEU A 669 -22.56 -6.67 19.18
CA LEU A 669 -23.03 -7.62 18.17
C LEU A 669 -24.52 -7.45 17.84
N LYS A 670 -25.36 -7.26 18.87
CA LYS A 670 -26.79 -7.00 18.67
C LYS A 670 -27.02 -5.77 17.82
N PHE A 671 -26.21 -4.72 17.97
CA PHE A 671 -26.30 -3.58 17.07
C PHE A 671 -25.93 -3.97 15.64
N GLY A 672 -24.85 -4.72 15.42
CA GLY A 672 -24.50 -5.20 14.07
C GLY A 672 -25.57 -6.07 13.42
N LEU A 673 -26.30 -6.88 14.20
CA LEU A 673 -27.36 -7.77 13.69
C LEU A 673 -28.69 -7.06 13.41
N TYR A 674 -29.01 -5.99 14.13
CA TYR A 674 -30.34 -5.36 14.13
C TYR A 674 -30.34 -3.86 13.80
N GLU A 675 -29.16 -3.25 13.65
CA GLU A 675 -28.91 -1.81 13.43
C GLU A 675 -29.53 -0.87 14.51
N VAL A 676 -30.01 -1.44 15.62
CA VAL A 676 -30.71 -0.71 16.69
C VAL A 676 -30.29 -1.26 18.05
N TYR A 677 -29.91 -0.37 18.97
CA TYR A 677 -29.74 -0.72 20.38
C TYR A 677 -31.10 -0.91 21.04
N ASP A 678 -31.31 -2.05 21.70
CA ASP A 678 -32.46 -2.23 22.58
C ASP A 678 -32.30 -1.35 23.85
N PRO A 679 -33.14 -0.32 24.04
CA PRO A 679 -33.03 0.58 25.19
C PRO A 679 -33.25 -0.10 26.54
N GLN A 680 -33.85 -1.30 26.56
CA GLN A 680 -34.12 -2.04 27.80
C GLN A 680 -32.96 -2.95 28.22
N THR A 681 -32.06 -3.31 27.31
CA THR A 681 -30.98 -4.27 27.58
C THR A 681 -29.57 -3.71 27.38
N ALA A 682 -29.39 -2.58 26.68
CA ALA A 682 -28.08 -1.97 26.43
C ALA A 682 -27.57 -1.09 27.59
N ASN A 683 -26.33 -1.31 28.04
CA ASN A 683 -25.65 -0.47 29.03
C ASN A 683 -24.79 0.63 28.35
N PHE A 684 -25.38 1.81 28.14
CA PHE A 684 -24.72 2.92 27.42
C PHE A 684 -23.49 3.50 28.15
N ASP A 685 -23.43 3.45 29.48
CA ASP A 685 -22.28 3.97 30.23
C ASP A 685 -21.03 3.10 29.98
N GLN A 686 -21.21 1.78 29.89
CA GLN A 686 -20.14 0.83 29.61
C GLN A 686 -19.66 0.93 28.16
N LEU A 687 -20.59 1.04 27.19
CA LEU A 687 -20.27 1.27 25.78
C LEU A 687 -19.47 2.57 25.58
N ARG A 688 -19.86 3.63 26.28
CA ARG A 688 -19.15 4.92 26.20
C ARG A 688 -17.76 4.85 26.81
N ALA A 689 -17.60 4.26 27.98
CA ALA A 689 -16.28 4.13 28.63
C ALA A 689 -15.30 3.30 27.77
N TRP A 690 -15.81 2.24 27.12
CA TRP A 690 -15.03 1.46 26.17
C TRP A 690 -14.63 2.29 24.94
N ALA A 691 -15.56 3.03 24.33
CA ALA A 691 -15.24 3.89 23.20
C ALA A 691 -14.25 5.01 23.56
N ASP A 692 -14.41 5.67 24.72
CA ASP A 692 -13.50 6.71 25.20
C ASP A 692 -12.05 6.19 25.32
N THR A 693 -11.87 4.95 25.80
CA THR A 693 -10.54 4.34 25.99
C THR A 693 -9.88 3.97 24.66
N ASN A 694 -10.60 3.26 23.79
CA ASN A 694 -10.06 2.77 22.52
C ASN A 694 -9.78 3.91 21.53
N VAL A 695 -10.66 4.93 21.48
CA VAL A 695 -10.42 6.10 20.63
C VAL A 695 -9.22 6.91 21.11
N ALA A 696 -9.00 7.00 22.42
CA ALA A 696 -7.83 7.69 22.96
C ALA A 696 -6.53 6.96 22.60
N GLN A 697 -6.52 5.63 22.72
CA GLN A 697 -5.37 4.78 22.35
C GLN A 697 -5.07 4.88 20.84
N PHE A 698 -6.11 4.73 20.00
CA PHE A 698 -5.97 4.83 18.54
C PHE A 698 -5.38 6.18 18.11
N LYS A 699 -5.83 7.29 18.72
CA LYS A 699 -5.28 8.62 18.41
C LYS A 699 -3.86 8.83 18.93
N TYR A 700 -3.48 8.15 20.01
CA TYR A 700 -2.11 8.17 20.52
C TYR A 700 -1.17 7.47 19.54
N GLU A 701 -1.51 6.28 19.08
CA GLU A 701 -0.76 5.54 18.07
C GLU A 701 -0.69 6.31 16.74
N MET A 702 -1.78 6.95 16.31
CA MET A 702 -1.77 7.80 15.12
C MET A 702 -0.77 8.94 15.24
N ARG A 703 -0.68 9.56 16.42
CA ARG A 703 0.28 10.62 16.68
C ARG A 703 1.70 10.06 16.68
N GLU A 704 1.93 8.93 17.34
CA GLU A 704 3.25 8.30 17.42
C GLU A 704 3.80 7.94 16.03
N GLU A 705 3.00 7.32 15.14
CA GLU A 705 3.44 7.02 13.77
C GLU A 705 3.81 8.28 12.97
N ILE A 706 3.02 9.36 13.10
CA ILE A 706 3.31 10.62 12.42
C ILE A 706 4.56 11.29 13.00
N GLU A 707 4.71 11.30 14.33
CA GLU A 707 5.84 11.94 14.99
C GLU A 707 7.14 11.13 14.85
N ASN A 708 7.09 9.82 14.62
CA ASN A 708 8.26 9.00 14.30
C ASN A 708 8.91 9.37 12.96
N CYS A 709 8.15 9.99 12.06
CA CYS A 709 8.63 10.54 10.78
C CYS A 709 9.31 11.91 10.95
N LEU A 710 9.16 12.53 12.12
CA LEU A 710 9.70 13.85 12.44
C LEU A 710 10.95 13.71 13.32
N PRO A 711 11.96 14.57 13.16
CA PRO A 711 13.08 14.65 14.09
C PRO A 711 12.63 15.04 15.50
N SER A 712 13.42 14.70 16.51
CA SER A 712 13.08 14.87 17.93
C SER A 712 12.75 16.30 18.37
N GLU A 713 13.20 17.27 17.61
CA GLU A 713 12.98 18.70 17.78
C GLU A 713 11.58 19.12 17.33
N LEU A 714 10.98 18.38 16.38
CA LEU A 714 9.69 18.65 15.76
C LEU A 714 8.60 17.69 16.25
N ASP A 715 7.43 18.26 16.55
CA ASP A 715 6.18 17.53 16.67
C ASP A 715 5.19 18.07 15.62
N ILE A 716 3.97 17.52 15.59
CA ILE A 716 2.95 17.95 14.62
C ILE A 716 2.67 19.46 14.75
N GLU A 717 2.57 19.96 15.98
CA GLU A 717 2.28 21.36 16.28
C GLU A 717 3.38 22.30 15.80
N LYS A 718 4.63 21.98 16.12
CA LYS A 718 5.80 22.77 15.71
C LYS A 718 5.96 22.74 14.20
N THR A 719 5.78 21.58 13.57
CA THR A 719 5.87 21.45 12.11
C THR A 719 4.84 22.34 11.41
N LEU A 720 3.60 22.39 11.91
CA LEU A 720 2.56 23.25 11.35
C LEU A 720 2.82 24.75 11.60
N VAL A 721 3.28 25.12 12.79
CA VAL A 721 3.63 26.53 13.08
C VAL A 721 4.82 26.97 12.22
N LEU A 722 5.81 26.09 12.00
CA LEU A 722 6.96 26.36 11.13
C LEU A 722 6.53 26.51 9.66
N ALA A 723 5.69 25.61 9.15
CA ALA A 723 5.13 25.71 7.79
C ALA A 723 4.35 27.01 7.58
N GLN A 724 3.60 27.45 8.60
CA GLN A 724 2.91 28.75 8.56
C GLN A 724 3.90 29.92 8.62
N CYS A 725 4.98 29.81 9.39
CA CYS A 725 6.07 30.78 9.38
C CYS A 725 6.70 30.91 8.00
N PHE A 726 6.91 29.81 7.28
CA PHE A 726 7.39 29.82 5.88
C PHE A 726 6.42 30.52 4.93
N LEU A 727 5.12 30.23 5.04
CA LEU A 727 4.09 30.89 4.23
C LEU A 727 4.02 32.40 4.48
N ILE A 728 4.13 32.84 5.74
CA ILE A 728 4.06 34.27 6.09
C ILE A 728 5.34 34.99 5.70
N ASN A 729 6.49 34.36 5.94
CA ASN A 729 7.79 34.90 5.55
C ASN A 729 7.87 35.06 4.02
N SER A 730 7.46 34.06 3.25
CA SER A 730 7.41 34.17 1.78
C SER A 730 6.31 35.10 1.23
N ALA A 731 5.26 35.39 2.01
CA ALA A 731 4.20 36.32 1.60
C ALA A 731 4.54 37.80 1.87
N ARG A 732 5.28 38.09 2.96
CA ARG A 732 5.45 39.44 3.51
C ARG A 732 6.84 39.78 4.03
N GLY A 733 7.73 38.80 4.12
CA GLY A 733 9.07 38.96 4.68
C GLY A 733 9.10 39.17 6.19
N VAL A 734 8.18 38.56 6.94
CA VAL A 734 8.18 38.71 8.40
C VAL A 734 9.32 37.89 9.01
N GLU A 735 10.16 38.54 9.80
CA GLU A 735 11.16 37.91 10.66
C GLU A 735 10.59 37.64 12.06
N PHE A 736 11.10 36.59 12.70
CA PHE A 736 10.66 36.16 14.02
C PHE A 736 11.81 36.36 15.01
N GLU A 737 11.96 37.55 15.58
CA GLU A 737 12.96 37.85 16.63
C GLU A 737 12.35 37.87 18.04
N ASP A 738 13.12 37.40 19.03
CA ASP A 738 13.13 37.57 20.53
C ASP A 738 11.86 37.93 21.34
N GLY A 739 10.68 37.94 20.73
CA GLY A 739 9.37 38.31 21.31
C GLY A 739 8.26 37.30 21.04
N GLY A 740 8.56 36.22 20.28
CA GLY A 740 7.59 35.20 19.88
C GLY A 740 6.80 35.56 18.63
N ILE A 741 6.50 34.57 17.78
CA ILE A 741 5.55 34.69 16.67
C ILE A 741 4.20 35.13 17.25
N PRO A 742 3.51 36.23 16.87
CA PRO A 742 2.18 36.57 17.39
C PRO A 742 1.13 35.47 17.11
N PRO A 743 0.15 35.23 18.01
CA PRO A 743 -0.86 34.19 17.77
C PRO A 743 -1.73 34.50 16.55
N GLU A 744 -1.97 35.78 16.25
CA GLU A 744 -2.77 36.20 15.10
C GLU A 744 -2.12 35.82 13.76
N LEU A 745 -0.79 35.80 13.69
CA LEU A 745 -0.06 35.41 12.48
C LEU A 745 -0.29 33.92 12.16
N VAL A 746 -0.34 33.07 13.17
CA VAL A 746 -0.51 31.62 12.95
C VAL A 746 -1.84 31.30 12.25
N PHE A 747 -2.88 32.11 12.45
CA PHE A 747 -4.19 31.92 11.80
C PHE A 747 -4.40 32.80 10.57
N GLU A 748 -3.35 33.45 10.06
CA GLU A 748 -3.47 34.33 8.92
C GLU A 748 -3.53 33.55 7.60
N GLU A 749 -4.52 33.87 6.75
CA GLU A 749 -4.60 33.29 5.42
C GLU A 749 -3.42 33.76 4.55
N TYR A 750 -2.79 32.82 3.85
CA TYR A 750 -1.70 33.13 2.92
C TYR A 750 -2.18 34.10 1.83
N ASN A 751 -1.52 35.25 1.73
CA ASN A 751 -1.79 36.26 0.72
C ASN A 751 -0.50 36.95 0.28
N SER A 752 -0.01 36.58 -0.91
CA SER A 752 1.18 37.20 -1.53
C SER A 752 0.91 38.54 -2.21
N ASN A 753 -0.35 39.01 -2.30
CA ASN A 753 -0.63 40.31 -2.92
C ASN A 753 -0.28 41.46 -1.96
N GLN A 754 0.97 41.92 -2.01
CA GLN A 754 1.43 43.08 -1.26
C GLN A 754 1.31 44.38 -2.08
N PRO A 755 1.20 45.55 -1.43
CA PRO A 755 1.17 46.84 -2.14
C PRO A 755 2.40 47.07 -3.02
N TYR A 756 3.55 46.53 -2.60
CA TYR A 756 4.85 46.65 -3.25
C TYR A 756 5.19 45.47 -4.19
N GLY A 757 4.22 44.65 -4.59
CA GLY A 757 4.43 43.55 -5.55
C GLY A 757 4.60 42.17 -4.92
N LYS A 758 5.25 41.24 -5.64
CA LYS A 758 5.47 39.84 -5.22
C LYS A 758 6.93 39.44 -5.32
N PRO A 759 7.80 39.88 -4.38
CA PRO A 759 9.25 39.74 -4.50
C PRO A 759 9.69 38.30 -4.82
N VAL A 760 9.17 37.32 -4.07
CA VAL A 760 9.51 35.91 -4.28
C VAL A 760 9.11 35.40 -5.67
N SER A 761 7.91 35.71 -6.15
CA SER A 761 7.42 35.24 -7.46
C SER A 761 8.00 36.01 -8.65
N GLU A 762 8.52 37.21 -8.42
CA GLU A 762 9.11 38.08 -9.44
C GLU A 762 10.60 37.80 -9.64
N HIS A 763 11.30 37.38 -8.58
CA HIS A 763 12.74 37.09 -8.62
C HIS A 763 13.08 35.62 -8.86
N PHE A 764 12.27 34.68 -8.39
CA PHE A 764 12.53 33.25 -8.59
C PHE A 764 11.67 32.68 -9.73
N ASP A 765 12.34 32.12 -10.74
CA ASP A 765 11.68 31.40 -11.83
C ASP A 765 10.88 30.22 -11.28
N ARG A 766 9.65 30.02 -11.76
CA ARG A 766 8.79 28.89 -11.33
C ARG A 766 9.41 27.52 -11.57
N ASP A 767 10.28 27.41 -12.57
CA ASP A 767 10.95 26.17 -12.93
C ASP A 767 12.29 25.98 -12.18
N SER A 768 12.71 26.97 -11.37
CA SER A 768 13.86 26.83 -10.46
C SER A 768 13.51 25.94 -9.27
N ALA A 769 14.52 25.34 -8.63
CA ALA A 769 14.30 24.45 -7.47
C ALA A 769 13.55 25.16 -6.33
N PHE A 770 14.01 26.35 -5.94
CA PHE A 770 13.31 27.18 -4.94
C PHE A 770 11.91 27.62 -5.41
N GLY A 771 11.76 28.00 -6.68
CA GLY A 771 10.46 28.40 -7.24
C GLY A 771 9.42 27.27 -7.26
N GLN A 772 9.85 26.03 -7.52
CA GLN A 772 9.02 24.83 -7.43
C GLN A 772 8.63 24.55 -5.98
N ALA A 773 9.61 24.50 -5.06
CA ALA A 773 9.35 24.26 -3.63
C ALA A 773 8.41 25.32 -3.03
N PHE A 774 8.58 26.59 -3.39
CA PHE A 774 7.66 27.67 -3.03
C PHE A 774 6.26 27.49 -3.63
N SER A 775 6.17 27.15 -4.92
CA SER A 775 4.88 26.89 -5.56
C SER A 775 4.14 25.73 -4.90
N ASP A 776 4.83 24.64 -4.59
CA ASP A 776 4.22 23.46 -4.00
C ASP A 776 3.78 23.70 -2.54
N LEU A 777 4.60 24.38 -1.73
CA LEU A 777 4.21 24.77 -0.38
C LEU A 777 2.99 25.70 -0.39
N THR A 778 2.95 26.67 -1.31
CA THR A 778 1.81 27.61 -1.42
C THR A 778 0.55 26.95 -1.96
N MET A 779 0.65 25.91 -2.80
CA MET A 779 -0.50 25.08 -3.18
C MET A 779 -1.10 24.33 -1.98
N SER A 780 -0.30 24.04 -0.96
CA SER A 780 -0.74 23.44 0.31
C SER A 780 -1.25 24.46 1.35
N SER A 781 -1.30 25.76 1.05
CA SER A 781 -1.58 26.78 2.09
C SER A 781 -2.95 26.61 2.75
N SER A 782 -3.96 26.15 2.01
CA SER A 782 -5.28 25.85 2.58
C SER A 782 -5.25 24.66 3.52
N ASP A 783 -4.49 23.62 3.19
CA ASP A 783 -4.37 22.41 3.99
C ASP A 783 -3.65 22.71 5.32
N ILE A 784 -2.59 23.53 5.27
CA ILE A 784 -1.86 24.01 6.46
C ILE A 784 -2.79 24.86 7.35
N SER A 785 -3.52 25.80 6.76
CA SER A 785 -4.49 26.63 7.49
C SER A 785 -5.58 25.79 8.15
N ASP A 786 -6.17 24.84 7.42
CA ASP A 786 -7.20 23.94 7.93
C ASP A 786 -6.69 23.08 9.10
N LEU A 787 -5.46 22.59 9.03
CA LEU A 787 -4.82 21.84 10.12
C LEU A 787 -4.54 22.71 11.34
N ILE A 788 -4.07 23.94 11.15
CA ILE A 788 -3.84 24.90 12.24
C ILE A 788 -5.15 25.21 12.97
N GLU A 789 -6.22 25.50 12.22
CA GLU A 789 -7.55 25.66 12.82
C GLU A 789 -7.96 24.40 13.60
N GLY A 790 -7.72 23.23 13.01
CA GLY A 790 -8.04 21.92 13.59
C GLY A 790 -7.34 21.58 14.90
N LEU A 791 -6.05 21.92 15.01
CA LEU A 791 -5.21 21.59 16.16
C LEU A 791 -5.22 22.67 17.24
N PHE A 792 -5.38 23.94 16.88
CA PHE A 792 -5.24 25.06 17.82
C PHE A 792 -6.56 25.77 18.16
N LEU A 793 -7.69 25.50 17.49
CA LEU A 793 -8.99 26.05 17.88
C LEU A 793 -9.84 25.05 18.69
N LEU A 794 -10.35 25.51 19.84
CA LEU A 794 -11.37 24.80 20.62
C LEU A 794 -12.77 25.02 20.03
N LYS A 795 -13.00 26.23 19.50
CA LYS A 795 -14.22 26.69 18.80
C LYS A 795 -13.81 27.75 17.77
N LYS A 796 -14.73 28.12 16.85
CA LYS A 796 -14.52 29.09 15.77
C LYS A 796 -13.71 30.35 16.14
N ASN A 797 -13.81 30.85 17.38
CA ASN A 797 -13.07 32.03 17.85
C ASN A 797 -12.36 31.81 19.21
N VAL A 798 -12.08 30.56 19.59
CA VAL A 798 -11.45 30.24 20.89
C VAL A 798 -10.20 29.41 20.62
N VAL A 799 -9.04 30.01 20.86
CA VAL A 799 -7.72 29.41 20.67
C VAL A 799 -7.31 28.63 21.93
N ASP A 800 -6.73 27.46 21.72
CA ASP A 800 -6.01 26.69 22.73
C ASP A 800 -4.61 27.28 22.94
N TYR A 801 -4.56 28.34 23.74
CA TYR A 801 -3.32 29.08 23.98
C TYR A 801 -2.23 28.25 24.65
N GLU A 802 -2.58 27.24 25.43
CA GLU A 802 -1.60 26.39 26.10
C GLU A 802 -0.78 25.65 25.04
N ARG A 803 -1.46 24.92 24.16
CA ARG A 803 -0.85 24.17 23.04
C ARG A 803 -0.12 25.06 22.05
N LEU A 804 -0.74 26.18 21.66
CA LEU A 804 -0.16 27.09 20.66
C LEU A 804 1.06 27.86 21.20
N SER A 805 1.06 28.24 22.48
CA SER A 805 2.13 29.06 23.05
C SER A 805 3.46 28.32 23.17
N GLU A 806 3.42 27.01 23.38
CA GLU A 806 4.61 26.17 23.48
C GLU A 806 5.33 26.07 22.13
N ALA A 807 4.63 25.63 21.08
CA ALA A 807 5.17 25.53 19.72
C ALA A 807 5.73 26.87 19.22
N ARG A 808 4.98 27.97 19.41
CA ARG A 808 5.45 29.32 19.02
C ARG A 808 6.70 29.77 19.77
N ARG A 809 6.78 29.46 21.07
CA ARG A 809 7.92 29.86 21.89
C ARG A 809 9.17 29.10 21.48
N GLU A 810 9.05 27.80 21.23
CA GLU A 810 10.21 26.97 20.86
C GLU A 810 10.76 27.34 19.48
N ILE A 811 9.89 27.49 18.48
CA ILE A 811 10.31 27.93 17.14
C ILE A 811 10.94 29.32 17.19
N SER A 812 10.35 30.24 17.95
CA SER A 812 10.91 31.60 18.07
C SER A 812 12.23 31.66 18.84
N ASN A 813 12.55 30.68 19.70
CA ASN A 813 13.79 30.67 20.46
C ASN A 813 14.99 30.26 19.59
N ASP A 814 14.77 29.37 18.62
CA ASP A 814 15.82 28.91 17.71
C ASP A 814 15.23 28.58 16.32
N PRO A 815 14.90 29.59 15.51
CA PRO A 815 14.24 29.36 14.22
C PRO A 815 15.09 28.50 13.28
N GLN A 816 16.41 28.71 13.25
CA GLN A 816 17.29 27.98 12.36
C GLN A 816 17.38 26.50 12.72
N ALA A 817 17.49 26.13 14.00
CA ALA A 817 17.49 24.72 14.38
C ALA A 817 16.20 23.98 13.99
N HIS A 818 15.05 24.67 13.95
CA HIS A 818 13.80 24.08 13.49
C HIS A 818 13.72 24.00 11.96
N VAL A 819 14.35 24.93 11.23
CA VAL A 819 14.56 24.80 9.77
C VAL A 819 15.44 23.60 9.48
N ASP A 820 16.57 23.47 10.19
CA ASP A 820 17.51 22.35 10.04
C ASP A 820 16.83 21.01 10.37
N ALA A 821 15.96 20.98 11.39
CA ALA A 821 15.14 19.80 11.68
C ALA A 821 14.14 19.52 10.56
N ALA A 822 13.52 20.53 9.94
CA ALA A 822 12.60 20.30 8.83
C ALA A 822 13.28 19.66 7.60
N LEU A 823 14.59 19.86 7.41
CA LEU A 823 15.39 19.19 6.37
C LEU A 823 15.45 17.67 6.55
N MET A 824 15.32 17.21 7.79
CA MET A 824 15.51 15.81 8.19
C MET A 824 14.18 15.07 8.32
N ILE A 825 13.06 15.67 7.91
CA ILE A 825 11.75 15.00 7.89
C ILE A 825 11.79 13.81 6.95
N ASP A 826 11.33 12.67 7.43
CA ASP A 826 11.34 11.39 6.72
C ASP A 826 9.93 10.83 6.65
N THR A 827 9.33 10.82 5.46
CA THR A 827 7.98 10.30 5.25
C THR A 827 7.91 8.91 4.60
N ALA A 828 9.04 8.22 4.37
CA ALA A 828 9.02 7.00 3.54
C ALA A 828 8.29 5.82 4.19
N ASP A 829 8.37 5.73 5.52
CA ASP A 829 7.68 4.71 6.31
C ASP A 829 6.26 5.17 6.72
N LEU A 830 5.88 6.41 6.40
CA LEU A 830 4.54 6.92 6.69
C LEU A 830 3.51 6.29 5.76
N ALA A 831 2.53 5.61 6.34
CA ALA A 831 1.47 4.98 5.55
C ALA A 831 0.71 6.00 4.68
N ASP A 832 0.48 5.65 3.42
CA ASP A 832 -0.37 6.40 2.47
C ASP A 832 -1.83 6.60 2.94
N ALA A 833 -2.20 5.94 4.04
CA ALA A 833 -3.47 6.06 4.73
C ALA A 833 -3.70 7.46 5.33
N TYR A 834 -2.65 8.19 5.72
CA TYR A 834 -2.80 9.49 6.35
C TYR A 834 -3.10 10.59 5.33
N LYS A 835 -4.24 11.26 5.50
CA LYS A 835 -4.71 12.31 4.59
C LYS A 835 -5.15 13.55 5.35
N VAL A 836 -4.99 14.71 4.72
CA VAL A 836 -5.39 16.01 5.25
C VAL A 836 -6.69 16.44 4.61
N GLY A 837 -7.63 16.93 5.42
CA GLY A 837 -8.87 17.54 4.92
C GLY A 837 -9.83 17.94 6.04
N THR A 838 -11.02 18.40 5.65
CA THR A 838 -12.09 18.80 6.57
C THR A 838 -13.03 17.66 6.97
N THR A 839 -13.09 16.61 6.14
CA THR A 839 -13.79 15.35 6.41
C THR A 839 -13.02 14.21 5.76
N ARG A 840 -13.20 12.98 6.25
CA ARG A 840 -12.57 11.77 5.68
C ARG A 840 -12.76 11.65 4.16
N ASN A 841 -13.98 11.88 3.67
CA ASN A 841 -14.31 11.78 2.23
C ASN A 841 -13.83 12.97 1.39
N LYS A 842 -13.39 14.06 2.04
CA LYS A 842 -12.81 15.24 1.38
C LYS A 842 -11.32 15.38 1.65
N ALA A 843 -10.69 14.39 2.27
CA ALA A 843 -9.26 14.36 2.52
C ALA A 843 -8.55 13.84 1.27
N ASN A 844 -8.07 14.77 0.44
CA ASN A 844 -7.47 14.45 -0.86
C ASN A 844 -5.94 14.54 -0.85
N THR A 845 -5.38 15.32 0.05
CA THR A 845 -3.92 15.53 0.15
C THR A 845 -3.33 14.47 1.08
N LYS A 846 -2.32 13.73 0.61
CA LYS A 846 -1.56 12.80 1.46
C LYS A 846 -0.73 13.58 2.47
N LEU A 847 -0.65 13.09 3.71
CA LEU A 847 0.15 13.74 4.75
C LEU A 847 1.65 13.70 4.42
N SER A 848 2.14 12.58 3.87
CA SER A 848 3.53 12.45 3.38
C SER A 848 3.85 13.56 2.38
N SER A 849 3.02 13.75 1.36
CA SER A 849 3.21 14.83 0.39
C SER A 849 3.18 16.24 1.00
N LEU A 850 2.40 16.47 2.07
CA LEU A 850 2.42 17.77 2.76
C LEU A 850 3.73 17.98 3.52
N LEU A 851 4.19 16.96 4.24
CA LEU A 851 5.44 16.99 5.00
C LEU A 851 6.66 17.09 4.07
N ASP A 852 6.65 16.39 2.94
CA ASP A 852 7.67 16.49 1.89
C ASP A 852 7.78 17.92 1.37
N ARG A 853 6.65 18.57 1.07
CA ARG A 853 6.64 19.99 0.63
C ARG A 853 7.24 20.95 1.66
N ILE A 854 7.03 20.67 2.94
CA ILE A 854 7.62 21.48 4.03
C ILE A 854 9.14 21.25 4.09
N SER A 855 9.57 19.99 3.96
CA SER A 855 10.98 19.60 3.95
C SER A 855 11.73 20.16 2.73
N ASP A 856 11.15 20.02 1.53
CA ASP A 856 11.68 20.55 0.28
C ASP A 856 11.83 22.07 0.33
N TYR A 857 10.82 22.78 0.86
CA TYR A 857 10.91 24.22 1.05
C TYR A 857 12.02 24.60 2.03
N ALA A 858 12.14 23.91 3.17
CA ALA A 858 13.24 24.15 4.11
C ALA A 858 14.61 23.90 3.46
N ALA A 859 14.73 22.87 2.62
CA ALA A 859 15.97 22.50 1.95
C ALA A 859 16.40 23.48 0.88
N GLU A 860 15.46 24.04 0.12
CA GLU A 860 15.80 25.10 -0.85
C GLU A 860 16.01 26.44 -0.15
N LEU A 861 15.33 26.70 0.98
CA LEU A 861 15.52 27.90 1.77
C LEU A 861 16.92 27.97 2.39
N ASP A 862 17.44 26.86 2.91
CA ASP A 862 18.80 26.77 3.49
C ASP A 862 19.91 26.96 2.43
N ARG A 863 19.60 26.70 1.15
CA ARG A 863 20.54 26.88 0.03
C ARG A 863 20.63 28.31 -0.49
N LEU A 864 19.70 29.19 -0.12
CA LEU A 864 19.70 30.55 -0.64
C LEU A 864 20.95 31.30 -0.17
N THR A 865 21.59 32.00 -1.09
CA THR A 865 22.79 32.80 -0.80
C THR A 865 22.62 34.23 -1.26
N VAL A 866 23.26 35.16 -0.55
CA VAL A 866 23.22 36.59 -0.92
C VAL A 866 23.86 36.83 -2.29
N GLU A 867 24.94 36.10 -2.59
CA GLU A 867 25.73 36.26 -3.82
C GLU A 867 24.95 35.91 -5.09
N GLU A 868 24.12 34.86 -5.04
CA GLU A 868 23.35 34.39 -6.20
C GLU A 868 21.92 34.95 -6.19
N ASP A 869 21.22 34.92 -5.05
CA ASP A 869 19.78 35.15 -5.00
C ASP A 869 19.38 36.59 -4.65
N ALA A 870 20.30 37.38 -4.08
CA ALA A 870 20.09 38.80 -3.73
C ALA A 870 21.05 39.76 -4.46
N SER A 871 21.67 39.32 -5.57
CA SER A 871 22.60 40.15 -6.35
C SER A 871 21.98 41.47 -6.82
N HIS A 872 20.69 41.46 -7.18
CA HIS A 872 19.96 42.65 -7.63
C HIS A 872 19.82 43.74 -6.54
N ILE A 873 19.82 43.36 -5.26
CA ILE A 873 19.86 44.32 -4.15
C ILE A 873 21.21 45.02 -4.15
N GLN A 874 22.30 44.26 -4.29
CA GLN A 874 23.66 44.81 -4.34
C GLN A 874 23.85 45.72 -5.56
N GLU A 875 23.37 45.33 -6.73
CA GLU A 875 23.39 46.15 -7.95
C GLU A 875 22.64 47.47 -7.76
N ALA A 876 21.46 47.44 -7.12
CA ALA A 876 20.67 48.64 -6.86
C ALA A 876 21.28 49.56 -5.78
N LEU A 877 22.11 49.01 -4.88
CA LEU A 877 22.82 49.78 -3.86
C LEU A 877 24.02 50.55 -4.45
N GLU A 878 24.63 50.09 -5.55
CA GLU A 878 25.84 50.73 -6.11
C GLU A 878 25.71 52.25 -6.35
N PRO A 879 24.62 52.78 -6.95
CA PRO A 879 24.43 54.21 -7.15
C PRO A 879 24.31 54.98 -5.83
N VAL A 880 23.62 54.38 -4.85
CA VAL A 880 23.43 54.97 -3.53
C VAL A 880 24.78 55.03 -2.81
N GLU A 881 25.52 53.92 -2.72
CA GLU A 881 26.83 53.87 -2.06
C GLU A 881 27.86 54.82 -2.66
N ARG A 882 27.81 55.05 -3.98
CA ARG A 882 28.74 55.93 -4.67
C ARG A 882 28.56 57.41 -4.30
N TRP A 883 27.32 57.84 -4.11
CA TRP A 883 26.99 59.26 -3.97
C TRP A 883 26.47 59.66 -2.60
N TYR A 884 26.13 58.71 -1.74
CA TYR A 884 25.50 58.94 -0.45
C TYR A 884 26.47 59.48 0.64
N ASP A 885 26.00 60.45 1.43
CA ASP A 885 26.57 60.85 2.73
C ASP A 885 25.44 61.08 3.75
N SER A 886 25.65 60.59 4.97
CA SER A 886 24.78 60.75 6.15
C SER A 886 24.39 62.20 6.51
N SER A 887 25.10 63.19 5.97
CA SER A 887 24.86 64.62 6.18
C SER A 887 23.91 65.28 5.17
N HIS A 888 23.49 64.55 4.13
CA HIS A 888 22.63 65.09 3.08
C HIS A 888 21.27 65.54 3.61
N THR A 889 20.85 66.74 3.21
CA THR A 889 19.47 67.20 3.36
C THR A 889 18.77 67.29 2.01
N VAL A 890 17.43 67.30 2.03
CA VAL A 890 16.61 67.45 0.81
C VAL A 890 16.96 68.74 0.07
N ASP A 891 17.27 69.81 0.80
CA ASP A 891 17.69 71.09 0.23
C ASP A 891 19.05 70.98 -0.49
N ASP A 892 20.00 70.19 0.05
CA ASP A 892 21.32 69.98 -0.56
C ASP A 892 21.18 69.19 -1.87
N LEU A 893 20.38 68.12 -1.87
CA LEU A 893 20.11 67.31 -3.06
C LEU A 893 19.42 68.13 -4.18
N ALA A 894 18.49 69.01 -3.82
CA ALA A 894 17.84 69.92 -4.77
C ALA A 894 18.83 70.93 -5.39
N GLU A 895 19.71 71.54 -4.57
CA GLU A 895 20.75 72.45 -5.07
C GLU A 895 21.73 71.74 -6.01
N TRP A 896 22.04 70.47 -5.73
CA TRP A 896 22.91 69.67 -6.59
C TRP A 896 22.24 69.30 -7.92
N PHE A 897 20.96 68.90 -7.91
CA PHE A 897 20.22 68.67 -9.14
C PHE A 897 20.10 69.93 -10.00
N GLU A 898 19.84 71.11 -9.42
CA GLU A 898 19.86 72.39 -10.17
C GLU A 898 21.23 72.61 -10.84
N THR A 899 22.30 72.36 -10.09
CA THR A 899 23.67 72.56 -10.57
C THR A 899 24.03 71.57 -11.69
N LEU A 900 23.61 70.31 -11.56
CA LEU A 900 23.79 69.29 -12.61
C LEU A 900 22.95 69.62 -13.85
N TYR A 901 21.73 70.14 -13.71
CA TYR A 901 20.92 70.58 -14.84
C TYR A 901 21.52 71.75 -15.61
N GLU A 902 22.07 72.74 -14.91
CA GLU A 902 22.80 73.81 -15.57
C GLU A 902 23.97 73.28 -16.41
N CYS A 903 24.61 72.20 -15.94
CA CYS A 903 25.70 71.54 -16.65
C CYS A 903 25.23 70.69 -17.82
N ALA A 904 24.16 69.92 -17.65
CA ALA A 904 23.51 69.16 -18.73
C ALA A 904 23.12 70.09 -19.88
N GLY A 905 22.57 71.27 -19.57
CA GLY A 905 22.27 72.31 -20.57
C GLY A 905 23.51 72.89 -21.26
N ALA A 906 24.65 73.00 -20.56
CA ALA A 906 25.91 73.48 -21.16
C ALA A 906 26.61 72.44 -22.04
N VAL A 907 26.43 71.14 -21.75
CA VAL A 907 27.08 70.00 -22.44
C VAL A 907 26.14 69.32 -23.45
N ASP A 908 24.89 69.80 -23.58
CA ASP A 908 23.87 69.31 -24.51
C ASP A 908 23.50 67.83 -24.22
N VAL A 909 23.33 67.50 -22.94
CA VAL A 909 22.78 66.21 -22.48
C VAL A 909 21.25 66.31 -22.50
N PRO A 910 20.53 65.38 -23.17
CA PRO A 910 19.08 65.38 -23.15
C PRO A 910 18.56 65.04 -21.75
N ILE A 911 17.70 65.90 -21.21
CA ILE A 911 17.05 65.65 -19.92
C ILE A 911 16.09 64.46 -20.09
N LYS A 912 16.35 63.38 -19.34
CA LYS A 912 15.47 62.20 -19.29
C LYS A 912 14.28 62.49 -18.36
N PRO A 913 13.11 61.86 -18.60
CA PRO A 913 11.95 62.00 -17.73
C PRO A 913 12.22 61.60 -16.27
N SER A 914 13.13 60.66 -16.01
CA SER A 914 13.53 60.26 -14.66
C SER A 914 14.19 61.41 -13.89
N TYR A 915 14.99 62.23 -14.56
CA TYR A 915 15.62 63.41 -13.94
C TYR A 915 14.57 64.46 -13.57
N GLU A 916 13.60 64.71 -14.47
CA GLU A 916 12.54 65.71 -14.25
C GLU A 916 11.69 65.30 -13.05
N ASN A 917 11.28 64.03 -12.99
CA ASN A 917 10.53 63.50 -11.87
C ASN A 917 11.29 63.61 -10.54
N ALA A 918 12.56 63.20 -10.49
CA ALA A 918 13.37 63.28 -9.26
C ALA A 918 13.50 64.73 -8.75
N TYR A 919 13.68 65.70 -9.65
CA TYR A 919 13.75 67.11 -9.30
C TYR A 919 12.40 67.71 -8.88
N GLU A 920 11.30 67.32 -9.54
CA GLU A 920 9.95 67.70 -9.13
C GLU A 920 9.63 67.16 -7.72
N THR A 921 9.99 65.92 -7.40
CA THR A 921 9.81 65.35 -6.05
C THR A 921 10.58 66.14 -4.99
N LEU A 922 11.84 66.51 -5.27
CA LEU A 922 12.66 67.31 -4.35
C LEU A 922 12.14 68.75 -4.13
N THR A 923 11.44 69.33 -5.11
CA THR A 923 11.04 70.76 -5.07
C THR A 923 9.55 70.99 -4.78
N GLU A 924 8.67 70.13 -5.28
CA GLU A 924 7.22 70.24 -5.10
C GLU A 924 6.70 69.41 -3.91
N SER A 925 7.38 68.30 -3.59
CA SER A 925 7.01 67.35 -2.52
C SER A 925 8.16 67.01 -1.54
N PRO A 926 8.91 67.97 -0.99
CA PRO A 926 10.06 67.68 -0.12
C PRO A 926 9.68 66.97 1.19
N GLU A 927 8.42 67.04 1.61
CA GLU A 927 7.91 66.33 2.80
C GLU A 927 7.74 64.81 2.57
N GLU A 928 7.71 64.36 1.32
CA GLU A 928 7.55 62.94 0.95
C GLU A 928 8.90 62.18 1.00
N VAL A 929 10.02 62.89 0.88
CA VAL A 929 11.39 62.33 0.90
C VAL A 929 11.89 62.14 2.33
N LYS A 930 11.82 60.91 2.86
CA LYS A 930 12.25 60.56 4.23
C LYS A 930 13.67 60.00 4.28
N LEU A 931 14.66 60.88 4.05
CA LEU A 931 16.07 60.49 4.03
C LEU A 931 16.52 59.73 5.28
N SER A 932 16.06 60.08 6.48
CA SER A 932 16.46 59.35 7.70
C SER A 932 15.98 57.89 7.73
N ALA A 933 14.78 57.60 7.21
CA ALA A 933 14.25 56.23 7.17
C ALA A 933 14.91 55.43 6.04
N PHE A 934 15.17 56.07 4.90
CA PHE A 934 15.92 55.50 3.80
C PHE A 934 17.35 55.09 4.21
N ILE A 935 18.00 55.85 5.09
CA ILE A 935 19.33 55.53 5.61
C ILE A 935 19.33 54.24 6.43
N ASP A 936 18.36 54.10 7.33
CA ASP A 936 18.21 52.89 8.15
C ASP A 936 18.01 51.66 7.23
N ASP A 937 17.22 51.79 6.15
CA ASP A 937 17.01 50.72 5.15
C ASP A 937 18.32 50.36 4.41
N VAL A 938 19.09 51.35 3.94
CA VAL A 938 20.35 51.13 3.20
C VAL A 938 21.40 50.44 4.06
N GLU A 939 21.58 50.87 5.32
CA GLU A 939 22.51 50.21 6.25
C GLU A 939 22.12 48.73 6.52
N GLN A 940 20.81 48.43 6.49
CA GLN A 940 20.29 47.08 6.68
C GLN A 940 20.59 46.18 5.47
N PHE A 941 20.53 46.71 4.24
CA PHE A 941 20.87 45.96 3.03
C PHE A 941 22.38 45.81 2.82
N GLN A 942 23.22 46.67 3.39
CA GLN A 942 24.68 46.51 3.35
C GLN A 942 25.18 45.35 4.22
N ASN A 943 24.50 45.08 5.33
CA ASN A 943 24.93 44.07 6.31
C ASN A 943 24.21 42.72 6.09
N MET A 944 24.45 42.07 4.95
CA MET A 944 23.83 40.77 4.60
C MET A 944 24.77 39.55 4.68
N GLU A 945 26.08 39.70 4.94
CA GLU A 945 27.08 38.61 4.80
C GLU A 945 26.83 37.34 5.65
N ASP A 946 25.96 37.38 6.67
CA ASP A 946 25.61 36.23 7.53
C ASP A 946 24.08 35.93 7.57
N THR A 947 23.30 36.37 6.56
CA THR A 947 21.84 36.15 6.57
C THR A 947 21.47 34.70 6.26
N THR A 948 20.63 34.11 7.10
CA THR A 948 19.98 32.82 6.83
C THR A 948 18.92 32.95 5.73
N GLY A 949 18.47 31.85 5.14
CA GLY A 949 17.46 31.87 4.07
C GLY A 949 16.16 32.60 4.44
N MET A 950 15.65 32.40 5.67
CA MET A 950 14.47 33.13 6.17
C MET A 950 14.68 34.64 6.24
N THR A 951 15.87 35.07 6.69
CA THR A 951 16.26 36.48 6.75
C THR A 951 16.47 37.05 5.36
N LEU A 952 17.02 36.27 4.42
CA LEU A 952 17.19 36.71 3.04
C LEU A 952 15.84 37.01 2.37
N ILE A 953 14.85 36.12 2.52
CA ILE A 953 13.49 36.34 1.99
C ILE A 953 12.87 37.59 2.63
N ALA A 954 13.08 37.81 3.93
CA ALA A 954 12.63 39.03 4.58
C ALA A 954 13.28 40.29 3.99
N ARG A 955 14.60 40.25 3.74
CA ARG A 955 15.32 41.35 3.11
C ARG A 955 14.85 41.64 1.68
N LEU A 956 14.50 40.62 0.88
CA LEU A 956 13.88 40.83 -0.43
C LEU A 956 12.56 41.62 -0.33
N HIS A 957 11.75 41.30 0.67
CA HIS A 957 10.49 42.01 0.94
C HIS A 957 10.71 43.44 1.46
N ASP A 958 11.66 43.64 2.36
CA ASP A 958 11.99 44.97 2.88
C ASP A 958 12.58 45.85 1.76
N PHE A 959 13.40 45.29 0.88
CA PHE A 959 13.95 45.98 -0.29
C PHE A 959 12.84 46.42 -1.26
N ALA A 960 11.95 45.52 -1.67
CA ALA A 960 10.83 45.86 -2.54
C ALA A 960 9.90 46.90 -1.90
N ARG A 961 9.69 46.83 -0.57
CA ARG A 961 8.93 47.84 0.18
C ARG A 961 9.64 49.19 0.18
N SER A 962 10.95 49.22 0.42
CA SER A 962 11.74 50.45 0.42
C SER A 962 11.71 51.11 -0.96
N GLN A 963 11.87 50.35 -2.05
CA GLN A 963 11.73 50.87 -3.42
C GLN A 963 10.34 51.44 -3.71
N HIS A 964 9.29 50.83 -3.18
CA HIS A 964 7.92 51.31 -3.39
C HIS A 964 7.56 52.53 -2.53
N GLU A 965 8.08 52.64 -1.30
CA GLU A 965 7.71 53.68 -0.34
C GLU A 965 8.65 54.90 -0.33
N GLN A 966 9.89 54.76 -0.81
CA GLN A 966 10.93 55.79 -0.71
C GLN A 966 11.34 56.29 -2.10
N ASP A 967 10.89 57.49 -2.47
CA ASP A 967 11.30 58.17 -3.71
C ASP A 967 12.83 58.47 -3.75
N ALA A 968 13.53 58.30 -2.63
CA ALA A 968 14.98 58.49 -2.53
C ALA A 968 15.77 57.52 -3.43
N TRP A 969 15.28 56.30 -3.68
CA TRP A 969 15.89 55.35 -4.62
C TRP A 969 15.96 55.97 -6.03
N ASP A 970 14.82 56.45 -6.54
CA ASP A 970 14.72 57.10 -7.85
C ASP A 970 15.60 58.35 -7.95
N ILE A 971 15.71 59.12 -6.85
CA ILE A 971 16.51 60.34 -6.79
C ILE A 971 18.01 60.01 -6.93
N TYR A 972 18.53 59.04 -6.18
CA TYR A 972 19.95 58.67 -6.25
C TYR A 972 20.29 57.94 -7.56
N GLU A 973 19.40 57.10 -8.10
CA GLU A 973 19.58 56.47 -9.41
C GLU A 973 19.57 57.52 -10.55
N ALA A 974 18.64 58.49 -10.49
CA ALA A 974 18.62 59.62 -11.42
C ALA A 974 19.88 60.48 -11.32
N PHE A 975 20.41 60.66 -10.11
CA PHE A 975 21.63 61.43 -9.85
C PHE A 975 22.86 60.74 -10.45
N ASP A 976 23.04 59.45 -10.19
CA ASP A 976 24.14 58.65 -10.77
C ASP A 976 24.05 58.62 -12.30
N SER A 977 22.87 58.31 -12.85
CA SER A 977 22.67 58.29 -14.31
C SER A 977 22.92 59.65 -14.98
N LEU A 978 22.53 60.76 -14.35
CA LEU A 978 22.80 62.10 -14.89
C LEU A 978 24.30 62.40 -14.89
N ILE A 979 25.03 61.96 -13.86
CA ILE A 979 26.47 62.11 -13.78
C ILE A 979 27.18 61.22 -14.82
N GLU A 980 26.75 59.97 -14.99
CA GLU A 980 27.28 59.08 -16.02
C GLU A 980 27.06 59.65 -17.43
N ASP A 981 25.86 60.14 -17.75
CA ASP A 981 25.56 60.77 -19.04
C ASP A 981 26.46 62.02 -19.30
N LEU A 982 26.73 62.80 -18.25
CA LEU A 982 27.65 63.94 -18.31
C LEU A 982 29.11 63.50 -18.55
N GLN A 983 29.56 62.43 -17.89
CA GLN A 983 30.90 61.86 -18.07
C GLN A 983 31.08 61.21 -19.45
N GLU A 984 30.07 60.49 -19.95
CA GLU A 984 30.11 59.84 -21.26
C GLU A 984 30.26 60.87 -22.39
N LYS A 985 29.61 62.03 -22.28
CA LYS A 985 29.78 63.15 -23.23
C LYS A 985 31.16 63.81 -23.17
N ASP A 986 31.77 63.87 -21.99
CA ASP A 986 33.15 64.34 -21.81
C ASP A 986 34.15 63.35 -22.46
N HIS A 987 33.86 62.04 -22.41
CA HIS A 987 34.70 60.98 -23.00
C HIS A 987 34.46 60.77 -24.51
N ALA A 988 33.23 60.85 -25.00
CA ALA A 988 32.85 60.63 -26.40
C ALA A 988 33.31 61.75 -27.34
N THR A 989 33.61 62.95 -26.82
CA THR A 989 34.06 64.04 -27.68
C THR A 989 35.50 63.92 -28.14
N GLY A 990 36.38 63.14 -27.48
CA GLY A 990 37.69 62.64 -27.97
C GLY A 990 38.64 63.63 -28.68
N ALA A 991 38.33 64.92 -28.69
CA ALA A 991 38.92 65.93 -29.55
C ALA A 991 38.99 67.24 -28.76
N ASP A 992 40.12 67.38 -28.05
CA ASP A 992 40.73 68.63 -27.60
C ASP A 992 39.72 69.74 -27.22
N LEU A 993 39.02 69.50 -26.11
CA LEU A 993 38.09 70.43 -25.45
C LEU A 993 38.75 71.82 -25.31
N GLU A 994 40.06 71.88 -25.06
CA GLU A 994 40.85 73.11 -24.91
C GLU A 994 40.81 74.04 -26.14
N HIS A 995 40.53 73.50 -27.33
CA HIS A 995 40.65 74.21 -28.60
C HIS A 995 39.33 74.80 -29.12
N ARG A 996 38.17 74.19 -28.78
CA ARG A 996 36.82 74.73 -29.10
C ARG A 996 36.37 75.77 -28.08
N ILE A 997 36.88 75.65 -26.87
CA ILE A 997 36.42 76.38 -25.70
C ILE A 997 37.11 77.75 -25.55
N LYS A 998 38.33 77.93 -26.06
CA LYS A 998 38.99 79.26 -26.17
C LYS A 998 38.27 80.25 -27.12
N GLN A 999 37.18 79.87 -27.78
CA GLN A 999 36.44 80.73 -28.72
C GLN A 999 35.07 81.22 -28.22
N LEU A 1000 34.53 80.72 -27.11
CA LEU A 1000 33.22 81.14 -26.60
C LEU A 1000 33.38 82.01 -25.35
N SER A 1001 32.79 83.21 -25.37
CA SER A 1001 32.77 84.12 -24.22
C SER A 1001 32.02 83.56 -23.00
N GLU A 1002 31.28 82.47 -23.18
CA GLU A 1002 30.59 81.70 -22.13
C GLU A 1002 31.53 80.76 -21.37
N TYR A 1003 32.79 80.61 -21.80
CA TYR A 1003 33.74 79.71 -21.15
C TYR A 1003 34.20 80.20 -19.78
N SER A 1004 34.28 81.50 -19.50
CA SER A 1004 34.63 81.92 -18.13
C SER A 1004 33.52 81.60 -17.13
N ASP A 1005 32.27 81.62 -17.58
CA ASP A 1005 31.12 81.27 -16.75
C ASP A 1005 31.04 79.75 -16.57
N TYR A 1006 31.31 78.97 -17.62
CA TYR A 1006 31.43 77.51 -17.53
C TYR A 1006 32.64 77.07 -16.67
N GLU A 1007 33.81 77.70 -16.79
CA GLU A 1007 35.01 77.34 -16.00
C GLU A 1007 34.86 77.75 -14.52
N GLN A 1008 34.14 78.85 -14.23
CA GLN A 1008 33.73 79.20 -12.87
C GLN A 1008 32.70 78.22 -12.30
N LYS A 1009 31.69 77.82 -13.08
CA LYS A 1009 30.70 76.83 -12.64
C LYS A 1009 31.32 75.43 -12.48
N ARG A 1010 32.20 75.01 -13.39
CA ARG A 1010 32.97 73.77 -13.31
C ARG A 1010 33.94 73.76 -12.13
N GLN A 1011 34.61 74.88 -11.82
CA GLN A 1011 35.39 74.98 -10.58
C GLN A 1011 34.51 74.97 -9.33
N LYS A 1012 33.30 75.53 -9.40
CA LYS A 1012 32.32 75.48 -8.31
C LYS A 1012 31.82 74.04 -8.07
N ILE A 1013 31.66 73.26 -9.13
CA ILE A 1013 31.25 71.85 -9.06
C ILE A 1013 32.40 70.95 -8.64
N LEU A 1014 33.62 71.17 -9.16
CA LEU A 1014 34.83 70.48 -8.69
C LEU A 1014 35.14 70.80 -7.23
N SER A 1015 34.86 72.02 -6.74
CA SER A 1015 34.98 72.31 -5.31
C SER A 1015 33.89 71.68 -4.46
N VAL A 1016 32.68 71.47 -5.02
CA VAL A 1016 31.60 70.76 -4.31
C VAL A 1016 31.83 69.25 -4.32
N THR A 1017 32.44 68.68 -5.36
CA THR A 1017 32.80 67.25 -5.47
C THR A 1017 34.18 66.89 -4.88
N GLU A 1018 35.02 67.88 -4.51
CA GLU A 1018 36.22 67.67 -3.69
C GLU A 1018 35.97 67.92 -2.18
N ASP A 1019 34.87 68.59 -1.82
CA ASP A 1019 34.41 68.79 -0.44
C ASP A 1019 33.23 67.86 -0.02
N LEU A 1020 32.65 67.10 -0.98
CA LEU A 1020 31.93 65.84 -0.77
C LEU A 1020 32.94 64.69 -0.82
#